data_AF-A0A949L261-F1
#
_entry.id   AF-A0A949L261-F1
#
_cell.length_a   1.000
_cell.length_b   1.000
_cell.length_c   1.000
_cell.angle_alpha   90.00
_cell.angle_beta   90.00
_cell.angle_gamma   90.00
#
_symmetry.space_group_name_H-M   'P 1'
#
loop_
_entity.id
_entity.type
_entity.pdbx_description
1 polymer ?
#
loop_
_entity_poly.entity_id
_entity_poly.type
_entity_poly.pdbx_seq_one_letter_code
_entity_poly.pdbx_strand_id
1 'polypeptide(L)'
;MPKIRININNTEIVTTDDKNILQAALDNNIEIPHLCFDERMEAYGGCGMCVVELEGMPKLVRACATPVKNGMVIRTNTERTTATRKTALKLLVSDHRGDCRPPCMMACPAHTDVQGYAGLIANGQYKEAVKLIKEDLPIPASIGRVCPHPCETDCRRNSVEKPVSIAALKAFAADYDLFDDREETYTPEMQPKTGKKVAIIGAGPAGLSAAYFLSKDGHSVEVFESMDKPGGMMRYGIPQYRLPKHVIDAETKLIENMGVKFNYNMRLGEDITLAYLQKHYDASFVAIGAWESSAMRCEGENAEGVIGGIDFLRQVTQNEPIKLGEKVLVVGGGNTAMDVARTCVRLGVKEVRIVYRRTEEEMPAEKIEIKEAKEEGVVFSFLSAPINIVEENGKAIGLLCQKMRLGEPDESGRRKPEPIEGEVEMLQSETIIAAIGQNVCMGNNSEIQTTKWGTIQVKDGTFETNIEGIFAGGDAVTGPKIAIQAVADGKNAARVIHSYLNGYIIPHREPIIVRQKDLTEKDFEKYKSEERMPLTHMEADLRKHNFEEIVTYYSESDARKEGSRCLECGCKDYFECQLIDYIKEEDIDTDKELGQNHKRYEPQTHEFIDRNPDKCIQCGLCVRTCDEFMGITALGIVDRGFDALIAPEFNRPLEETDCISCGQCIDVCPVGAIQEKMRTQKEIPLNLEKTEGVCASCSLGCNVIYQHEGKLIYKVTPNRLKDDGVLCKKGKFEFDYINKTNRLMGPSLKVKGVATDISFEDAKIELISKLKSIKYLHGKDSIGFLISQRLTNEELELVRRLSTQLETDMIGSINISGDDIQSTVKYEELNNAELILAVGNVYESFAPMGVKIKNLNRPLISISEKGTRLDHFSTASYQTKNLETLFTDVLGYLQGKKDGLANDQAEQIANAYMKAKKPIIMIDEFTVSPAIQKLLKEMAVVTGKINKPHRGLLTLKKEANAQGAIDLGFTKSGEEILSKAKNGSIKALVFIGEQEVDTSGLDVEYLVAMSMFPNDLTEKVNLVLPLVSLAESSGTLTRTDGTLQNTNIAIQPKTCKSNYDMFDEFINYLVPQV
;
A
#
# COMPACT_ATOMS: atom_id res chain seq x y z
N MET A 1 14.47 -10.37 -39.36
CA MET A 1 15.69 -11.02 -38.83
C MET A 1 15.51 -12.53 -38.89
N PRO A 2 16.59 -13.31 -39.06
CA PRO A 2 16.52 -14.76 -39.10
C PRO A 2 16.08 -15.32 -37.74
N LYS A 3 15.09 -16.21 -37.75
CA LYS A 3 14.67 -16.92 -36.54
C LYS A 3 15.66 -18.04 -36.24
N ILE A 4 16.13 -18.11 -35.01
CA ILE A 4 17.01 -19.17 -34.52
C ILE A 4 16.33 -19.95 -33.40
N ARG A 5 16.75 -21.20 -33.20
CA ARG A 5 16.24 -22.09 -32.15
C ARG A 5 17.31 -22.33 -31.11
N ILE A 6 16.94 -22.20 -29.84
CA ILE A 6 17.80 -22.54 -28.70
C ILE A 6 16.99 -23.36 -27.70
N ASN A 7 17.65 -24.08 -26.81
CA ASN A 7 17.03 -24.87 -25.75
C ASN A 7 17.42 -24.29 -24.39
N ILE A 8 16.44 -23.97 -23.55
CA ILE A 8 16.66 -23.57 -22.16
C ILE A 8 15.91 -24.54 -21.24
N ASN A 9 16.60 -25.25 -20.36
CA ASN A 9 16.02 -26.22 -19.42
C ASN A 9 15.09 -27.27 -20.09
N ASN A 10 15.52 -27.81 -21.23
CA ASN A 10 14.75 -28.75 -22.07
C ASN A 10 13.56 -28.13 -22.82
N THR A 11 13.35 -26.82 -22.76
CA THR A 11 12.34 -26.10 -23.53
C THR A 11 12.98 -25.50 -24.78
N GLU A 12 12.51 -25.90 -25.97
CA GLU A 12 12.92 -25.28 -27.23
C GLU A 12 12.20 -23.93 -27.40
N ILE A 13 12.97 -22.86 -27.60
CA ILE A 13 12.45 -21.51 -27.82
C ILE A 13 12.95 -20.95 -29.15
N VAL A 14 12.11 -20.11 -29.76
CA VAL A 14 12.41 -19.43 -31.02
C VAL A 14 12.69 -17.96 -30.73
N THR A 15 13.85 -17.49 -31.15
CA THR A 15 14.29 -16.11 -30.92
C THR A 15 15.03 -15.55 -32.15
N THR A 16 15.58 -14.36 -32.06
CA THR A 16 16.36 -13.68 -33.10
C THR A 16 17.82 -13.51 -32.66
N ASP A 17 18.73 -13.40 -33.63
CA ASP A 17 20.19 -13.40 -33.42
C ASP A 17 20.77 -12.08 -32.89
N ASP A 18 19.95 -11.04 -32.77
CA ASP A 18 20.26 -9.74 -32.17
C ASP A 18 20.14 -9.73 -30.64
N LYS A 19 19.57 -10.78 -30.04
CA LYS A 19 19.31 -10.87 -28.60
C LYS A 19 20.44 -11.55 -27.84
N ASN A 20 20.52 -11.28 -26.53
CA ASN A 20 21.30 -12.10 -25.60
C ASN A 20 20.45 -13.22 -24.97
N ILE A 21 21.09 -14.16 -24.28
CA ILE A 21 20.40 -15.31 -23.65
C ILE A 21 19.34 -14.84 -22.65
N LEU A 22 19.60 -13.79 -21.87
CA LEU A 22 18.66 -13.29 -20.86
C LEU A 22 17.41 -12.69 -21.52
N GLN A 23 17.57 -11.85 -22.54
CA GLN A 23 16.45 -11.30 -23.31
C GLN A 23 15.61 -12.41 -23.92
N ALA A 24 16.25 -13.37 -24.60
CA ALA A 24 15.54 -14.50 -25.21
C ALA A 24 14.78 -15.35 -24.18
N ALA A 25 15.31 -15.49 -22.96
CA ALA A 25 14.62 -16.17 -21.87
C ALA A 25 13.40 -15.37 -21.39
N LEU A 26 13.56 -14.07 -21.11
CA LEU A 26 12.48 -13.21 -20.63
C LEU A 26 11.34 -13.08 -21.64
N ASP A 27 11.64 -12.94 -22.93
CA ASP A 27 10.64 -12.92 -24.02
C ASP A 27 9.77 -14.18 -24.07
N ASN A 28 10.29 -15.30 -23.53
CA ASN A 28 9.61 -16.60 -23.49
C ASN A 28 9.14 -16.96 -22.07
N ASN A 29 9.04 -15.98 -21.16
CA ASN A 29 8.63 -16.16 -19.76
C ASN A 29 9.51 -17.16 -18.98
N ILE A 30 10.79 -17.25 -19.33
CA ILE A 30 11.78 -18.04 -18.59
C ILE A 30 12.61 -17.09 -17.73
N GLU A 31 12.43 -17.19 -16.41
CA GLU A 31 13.18 -16.37 -15.49
C GLU A 31 14.62 -16.87 -15.31
N ILE A 32 15.56 -15.93 -15.37
CA ILE A 32 16.95 -16.13 -14.98
C ILE A 32 17.26 -15.01 -13.97
N PRO A 33 17.69 -15.31 -12.74
CA PRO A 33 17.93 -14.30 -11.70
C PRO A 33 18.83 -13.15 -12.17
N HIS A 34 18.43 -11.91 -11.94
CA HIS A 34 19.18 -10.72 -12.37
C HIS A 34 18.83 -9.47 -11.53
N LEU A 35 19.82 -8.61 -11.29
CA LEU A 35 19.64 -7.35 -10.53
C LEU A 35 20.25 -6.12 -11.24
N CYS A 36 20.93 -6.29 -12.37
CA CYS A 36 21.65 -5.20 -13.06
C CYS A 36 21.33 -5.12 -14.56
N PHE A 37 20.13 -5.55 -14.95
CA PHE A 37 19.72 -5.64 -16.35
C PHE A 37 18.47 -4.79 -16.61
N ASP A 38 18.50 -4.03 -17.70
CA ASP A 38 17.36 -3.35 -18.32
C ASP A 38 17.61 -3.46 -19.83
N GLU A 39 16.59 -3.84 -20.59
CA GLU A 39 16.72 -4.14 -22.02
C GLU A 39 17.04 -2.91 -22.89
N ARG A 40 16.81 -1.70 -22.37
CA ARG A 40 17.00 -0.43 -23.09
C ARG A 40 18.45 0.06 -23.05
N MET A 41 19.34 -0.64 -22.34
CA MET A 41 20.74 -0.29 -22.14
C MET A 41 21.67 -1.44 -22.52
N GLU A 42 22.97 -1.16 -22.69
CA GLU A 42 23.94 -2.21 -23.03
C GLU A 42 24.13 -3.25 -21.91
N ALA A 43 24.70 -4.41 -22.24
CA ALA A 43 24.95 -5.45 -21.24
C ALA A 43 26.11 -5.07 -20.31
N TYR A 44 25.83 -4.85 -19.02
CA TYR A 44 26.86 -4.58 -18.00
C TYR A 44 27.39 -5.86 -17.33
N GLY A 45 26.47 -6.74 -16.92
CA GLY A 45 26.81 -8.01 -16.30
C GLY A 45 27.49 -7.91 -14.92
N GLY A 46 27.36 -6.81 -14.17
CA GLY A 46 28.03 -6.64 -12.87
C GLY A 46 27.56 -7.56 -11.74
N CYS A 47 26.23 -7.78 -11.57
CA CYS A 47 25.68 -8.42 -10.37
C CYS A 47 26.02 -9.92 -10.20
N GLY A 48 26.34 -10.65 -11.27
CA GLY A 48 26.67 -12.08 -11.18
C GLY A 48 25.50 -13.04 -11.03
N MET A 49 24.25 -12.57 -10.92
CA MET A 49 23.08 -13.42 -10.73
C MET A 49 22.70 -14.23 -12.00
N CYS A 50 22.87 -13.65 -13.19
CA CYS A 50 22.42 -14.24 -14.45
C CYS A 50 23.36 -15.32 -15.04
N VAL A 51 24.13 -16.00 -14.19
CA VAL A 51 25.04 -17.06 -14.62
C VAL A 51 24.27 -18.30 -15.10
N VAL A 52 24.68 -18.86 -16.23
CA VAL A 52 24.09 -20.06 -16.83
C VAL A 52 25.17 -21.02 -17.32
N GLU A 53 24.83 -22.30 -17.41
CA GLU A 53 25.69 -23.32 -18.02
C GLU A 53 25.31 -23.50 -19.50
N LEU A 54 26.31 -23.48 -20.38
CA LEU A 54 26.16 -23.74 -21.81
C LEU A 54 26.79 -25.10 -22.13
N GLU A 55 26.05 -25.93 -22.87
CA GLU A 55 26.58 -27.22 -23.34
C GLU A 55 27.84 -27.02 -24.21
N GLY A 56 28.88 -27.79 -23.92
CA GLY A 56 30.18 -27.66 -24.59
C GLY A 56 31.08 -26.54 -24.06
N MET A 57 30.62 -25.70 -23.11
CA MET A 57 31.45 -24.69 -22.46
C MET A 57 31.78 -25.08 -21.01
N PRO A 58 33.07 -25.19 -20.63
CA PRO A 58 33.45 -25.59 -19.27
C PRO A 58 33.18 -24.51 -18.21
N LYS A 59 33.15 -23.24 -18.62
CA LYS A 59 32.92 -22.08 -17.75
C LYS A 59 31.46 -21.66 -17.81
N LEU A 60 30.92 -21.22 -16.68
CA LEU A 60 29.63 -20.52 -16.64
C LEU A 60 29.76 -19.19 -17.39
N VAL A 61 28.71 -18.82 -18.11
CA VAL A 61 28.63 -17.54 -18.84
C VAL A 61 27.55 -16.66 -18.24
N ARG A 62 27.64 -15.35 -18.48
CA ARG A 62 26.59 -14.40 -18.08
C ARG A 62 25.54 -14.32 -19.18
N ALA A 63 24.29 -14.65 -18.86
CA ALA A 63 23.20 -14.68 -19.84
C ALA A 63 22.97 -13.30 -20.49
N CYS A 64 23.09 -12.21 -19.72
CA CYS A 64 22.87 -10.85 -20.24
C CYS A 64 23.93 -10.37 -21.24
N ALA A 65 25.12 -10.94 -21.24
CA ALA A 65 26.24 -10.52 -22.10
C ALA A 65 26.56 -11.52 -23.22
N THR A 66 25.84 -12.64 -23.29
CA THR A 66 26.10 -13.72 -24.25
C THR A 66 25.05 -13.67 -25.36
N PRO A 67 25.42 -13.33 -26.61
CA PRO A 67 24.50 -13.38 -27.75
C PRO A 67 24.01 -14.80 -28.02
N VAL A 68 22.73 -14.95 -28.38
CA VAL A 68 22.18 -16.26 -28.72
C VAL A 68 22.68 -16.74 -30.08
N LYS A 69 22.89 -18.05 -30.22
CA LYS A 69 23.23 -18.71 -31.50
C LYS A 69 22.37 -19.94 -31.69
N ASN A 70 22.02 -20.22 -32.95
CA ASN A 70 21.22 -21.38 -33.30
C ASN A 70 21.83 -22.68 -32.76
N GLY A 71 21.02 -23.51 -32.10
CA GLY A 71 21.42 -24.78 -31.51
C GLY A 71 22.04 -24.70 -30.12
N MET A 72 22.09 -23.52 -29.47
CA MET A 72 22.55 -23.43 -28.08
C MET A 72 21.66 -24.24 -27.13
N VAL A 73 22.27 -24.96 -26.20
CA VAL A 73 21.60 -25.64 -25.08
C VAL A 73 22.08 -25.02 -23.77
N ILE A 74 21.13 -24.47 -23.01
CA ILE A 74 21.36 -23.63 -21.83
C ILE A 74 20.68 -24.29 -20.63
N ARG A 75 21.40 -24.38 -19.52
CA ARG A 75 20.86 -24.84 -18.23
C ARG A 75 20.99 -23.74 -17.20
N THR A 76 19.88 -23.37 -16.56
CA THR A 76 19.85 -22.22 -15.65
C THR A 76 19.92 -22.63 -14.18
N ASN A 77 19.49 -23.86 -13.82
CA ASN A 77 19.34 -24.32 -12.44
C ASN A 77 20.15 -25.60 -12.17
N THR A 78 21.46 -25.51 -12.38
CA THR A 78 22.45 -26.55 -12.01
C THR A 78 23.03 -26.28 -10.62
N GLU A 79 23.58 -27.30 -9.94
CA GLU A 79 24.28 -27.11 -8.66
C GLU A 79 25.39 -26.04 -8.76
N ARG A 80 26.10 -25.98 -9.89
CA ARG A 80 27.18 -25.01 -10.13
C ARG A 80 26.65 -23.58 -10.25
N THR A 81 25.56 -23.38 -11.00
CA THR A 81 24.94 -22.07 -11.16
C THR A 81 24.35 -21.57 -9.84
N THR A 82 23.66 -22.45 -9.09
CA THR A 82 23.09 -22.12 -7.78
C THR A 82 24.19 -21.76 -6.77
N ALA A 83 25.25 -22.56 -6.65
CA ALA A 83 26.37 -22.25 -5.76
C ALA A 83 27.02 -20.88 -6.09
N THR A 84 27.21 -20.59 -7.37
CA THR A 84 27.78 -19.30 -7.82
C THR A 84 26.85 -18.13 -7.51
N ARG A 85 25.54 -18.27 -7.75
CA ARG A 85 24.52 -17.26 -7.41
C ARG A 85 24.48 -16.99 -5.91
N LYS A 86 24.49 -18.03 -5.08
CA LYS A 86 24.56 -17.88 -3.61
C LYS A 86 25.79 -17.08 -3.18
N THR A 87 26.97 -17.36 -3.75
CA THR A 87 28.17 -16.56 -3.45
C THR A 87 28.02 -15.11 -3.89
N ALA A 88 27.49 -14.85 -5.09
CA ALA A 88 27.25 -13.49 -5.57
C ALA A 88 26.26 -12.73 -4.66
N LEU A 89 25.17 -13.39 -4.28
CA LEU A 89 24.13 -12.82 -3.44
C LEU A 89 24.64 -12.50 -2.04
N LYS A 90 25.43 -13.38 -1.42
CA LYS A 90 26.11 -13.11 -0.14
C LYS A 90 26.96 -11.84 -0.19
N LEU A 91 27.73 -11.65 -1.26
CA LEU A 91 28.53 -10.44 -1.44
C LEU A 91 27.65 -9.19 -1.60
N LEU A 92 26.58 -9.26 -2.39
CA LEU A 92 25.65 -8.14 -2.60
C LEU A 92 24.92 -7.74 -1.30
N VAL A 93 24.57 -8.71 -0.45
CA VAL A 93 23.90 -8.47 0.83
C VAL A 93 24.87 -7.98 1.91
N SER A 94 26.16 -8.25 1.78
CA SER A 94 27.12 -8.01 2.87
C SER A 94 27.26 -6.56 3.33
N ASP A 95 26.98 -5.58 2.48
CA ASP A 95 26.98 -4.15 2.83
C ASP A 95 25.58 -3.53 2.68
N HIS A 96 24.56 -4.34 2.45
CA HIS A 96 23.16 -3.90 2.36
C HIS A 96 22.56 -3.76 3.76
N ARG A 97 22.17 -2.55 4.12
CA ARG A 97 21.70 -2.18 5.44
C ARG A 97 20.32 -1.52 5.36
N GLY A 98 19.40 -2.03 6.18
CA GLY A 98 18.00 -1.60 6.20
C GLY A 98 17.14 -2.61 6.94
N ASP A 99 16.10 -2.15 7.63
CA ASP A 99 15.02 -3.06 8.04
C ASP A 99 14.16 -3.35 6.82
N CYS A 100 14.14 -4.59 6.32
CA CYS A 100 13.18 -4.96 5.27
C CYS A 100 11.74 -4.83 5.80
N ARG A 101 11.53 -5.21 7.06
CA ARG A 101 10.24 -5.12 7.78
C ARG A 101 10.48 -4.49 9.15
N PRO A 102 9.51 -3.74 9.70
CA PRO A 102 9.69 -2.99 10.94
C PRO A 102 9.77 -3.92 12.16
N PRO A 103 10.49 -3.53 13.24
CA PRO A 103 10.68 -4.39 14.41
C PRO A 103 9.37 -4.70 15.15
N CYS A 104 8.41 -3.77 15.16
CA CYS A 104 7.10 -4.00 15.75
C CYS A 104 6.30 -5.14 15.07
N MET A 105 6.53 -5.40 13.79
CA MET A 105 5.95 -6.58 13.11
C MET A 105 6.69 -7.86 13.51
N MET A 106 8.01 -7.80 13.65
CA MET A 106 8.82 -8.95 14.07
C MET A 106 8.55 -9.36 15.52
N ALA A 107 8.26 -8.40 16.40
CA ALA A 107 7.88 -8.65 17.78
C ALA A 107 6.44 -9.16 17.95
N CYS A 108 5.58 -8.96 16.94
CA CYS A 108 4.22 -9.51 16.96
C CYS A 108 4.27 -10.99 16.57
N PRO A 109 3.81 -11.93 17.42
CA PRO A 109 3.82 -13.36 17.08
C PRO A 109 3.04 -13.69 15.82
N ALA A 110 1.96 -12.94 15.55
CA ALA A 110 1.16 -13.11 14.33
C ALA A 110 1.74 -12.36 13.13
N HIS A 111 2.87 -11.65 13.25
CA HIS A 111 3.51 -10.86 12.21
C HIS A 111 2.58 -9.87 11.47
N THR A 112 1.57 -9.33 12.16
CA THR A 112 0.66 -8.33 11.58
C THR A 112 1.43 -7.11 11.07
N ASP A 113 1.08 -6.58 9.89
CA ASP A 113 1.76 -5.41 9.31
C ASP A 113 1.46 -4.09 10.05
N VAL A 114 2.11 -3.90 11.19
CA VAL A 114 1.94 -2.73 12.07
C VAL A 114 2.18 -1.41 11.35
N GLN A 115 3.25 -1.32 10.56
CA GLN A 115 3.58 -0.09 9.84
C GLN A 115 2.51 0.22 8.79
N GLY A 116 2.09 -0.80 8.03
CA GLY A 116 1.05 -0.66 7.02
C GLY A 116 -0.27 -0.14 7.60
N TYR A 117 -0.86 -0.83 8.59
CA TYR A 117 -2.18 -0.38 9.08
C TYR A 117 -2.11 0.93 9.89
N ALA A 118 -1.01 1.21 10.61
CA ALA A 118 -0.86 2.50 11.29
C ALA A 118 -0.75 3.66 10.28
N GLY A 119 -0.06 3.45 9.16
CA GLY A 119 0.01 4.44 8.08
C GLY A 119 -1.29 4.57 7.29
N LEU A 120 -2.01 3.48 7.04
CA LEU A 120 -3.34 3.52 6.41
C LEU A 120 -4.33 4.33 7.26
N ILE A 121 -4.33 4.11 8.58
CA ILE A 121 -5.13 4.93 9.52
C ILE A 121 -4.71 6.41 9.43
N ALA A 122 -3.42 6.72 9.44
CA ALA A 122 -2.95 8.11 9.29
C ALA A 122 -3.39 8.74 7.95
N ASN A 123 -3.40 7.94 6.87
CA ASN A 123 -3.85 8.30 5.53
C ASN A 123 -5.39 8.39 5.41
N GLY A 124 -6.16 8.02 6.44
CA GLY A 124 -7.63 8.04 6.43
C GLY A 124 -8.28 6.85 5.71
N GLN A 125 -7.55 5.74 5.56
CA GLN A 125 -7.95 4.52 4.86
C GLN A 125 -8.25 3.39 5.86
N TYR A 126 -9.34 3.53 6.62
CA TYR A 126 -9.63 2.65 7.76
C TYR A 126 -10.09 1.25 7.32
N LYS A 127 -10.89 1.17 6.25
CA LYS A 127 -11.34 -0.11 5.68
C LYS A 127 -10.18 -0.92 5.10
N GLU A 128 -9.23 -0.25 4.47
CA GLU A 128 -8.01 -0.85 3.98
C GLU A 128 -7.10 -1.26 5.14
N ALA A 129 -7.06 -0.49 6.23
CA ALA A 129 -6.32 -0.85 7.44
C ALA A 129 -6.84 -2.14 8.09
N VAL A 130 -8.17 -2.29 8.23
CA VAL A 130 -8.75 -3.53 8.79
C VAL A 130 -8.61 -4.71 7.84
N LYS A 131 -8.71 -4.50 6.51
CA LYS A 131 -8.42 -5.52 5.48
C LYS A 131 -7.00 -6.06 5.66
N LEU A 132 -6.01 -5.17 5.76
CA LEU A 132 -4.62 -5.53 5.98
C LEU A 132 -4.40 -6.26 7.32
N ILE A 133 -5.05 -5.82 8.40
CA ILE A 133 -4.96 -6.53 9.70
C ILE A 133 -5.51 -7.95 9.58
N LYS A 134 -6.67 -8.12 8.91
CA LYS A 134 -7.35 -9.41 8.73
C LYS A 134 -6.62 -10.38 7.80
N GLU A 135 -5.57 -9.96 7.09
CA GLU A 135 -4.66 -10.88 6.40
C GLU A 135 -3.90 -11.80 7.36
N ASP A 136 -3.65 -11.34 8.58
CA ASP A 136 -2.88 -12.07 9.59
C ASP A 136 -3.64 -12.32 10.91
N LEU A 137 -4.68 -11.52 11.19
CA LEU A 137 -5.39 -11.51 12.46
C LEU A 137 -6.92 -11.38 12.24
N PRO A 138 -7.69 -12.48 12.36
CA PRO A 138 -9.11 -12.48 12.04
C PRO A 138 -10.02 -11.89 13.12
N ILE A 139 -9.50 -11.73 14.35
CA ILE A 139 -10.21 -11.20 15.52
C ILE A 139 -9.53 -9.93 16.09
N PRO A 140 -9.34 -8.88 15.27
CA PRO A 140 -8.57 -7.71 15.65
C PRO A 140 -9.20 -6.85 16.75
N ALA A 141 -10.53 -6.77 16.85
CA ALA A 141 -11.22 -5.99 17.88
C ALA A 141 -11.03 -6.61 19.26
N SER A 142 -11.09 -7.94 19.37
CA SER A 142 -10.80 -8.65 20.63
C SER A 142 -9.33 -8.53 21.01
N ILE A 143 -8.41 -8.79 20.06
CA ILE A 143 -6.97 -8.73 20.33
C ILE A 143 -6.50 -7.29 20.63
N GLY A 144 -7.07 -6.27 19.98
CA GLY A 144 -6.76 -4.86 20.25
C GLY A 144 -6.99 -4.45 21.71
N ARG A 145 -7.94 -5.11 22.39
CA ARG A 145 -8.31 -4.86 23.79
C ARG A 145 -7.45 -5.61 24.82
N VAL A 146 -7.02 -6.83 24.50
CA VAL A 146 -6.43 -7.75 25.49
C VAL A 146 -4.95 -8.07 25.27
N CYS A 147 -4.38 -7.66 24.14
CA CYS A 147 -2.99 -7.93 23.82
C CYS A 147 -2.02 -7.14 24.74
N PRO A 148 -0.98 -7.77 25.30
CA PRO A 148 0.09 -7.09 26.06
C PRO A 148 1.11 -6.40 25.14
N HIS A 149 0.72 -6.07 23.91
CA HIS A 149 1.43 -5.23 22.95
C HIS A 149 2.97 -5.39 22.88
N PRO A 150 3.52 -6.60 22.63
CA PRO A 150 4.98 -6.77 22.48
C PRO A 150 5.55 -5.93 21.32
N CYS A 151 4.72 -5.63 20.32
CA CYS A 151 5.04 -4.72 19.23
C CYS A 151 5.32 -3.27 19.69
N GLU A 152 4.76 -2.82 20.82
CA GLU A 152 5.02 -1.50 21.39
C GLU A 152 6.35 -1.47 22.15
N THR A 153 6.78 -2.60 22.72
CA THR A 153 8.09 -2.75 23.38
C THR A 153 9.24 -2.55 22.38
N ASP A 154 9.13 -3.16 21.20
CA ASP A 154 10.15 -3.08 20.14
C ASP A 154 9.94 -1.89 19.18
N CYS A 155 8.99 -1.01 19.47
CA CYS A 155 8.76 0.18 18.66
C CYS A 155 9.99 1.11 18.76
N ARG A 156 10.61 1.45 17.61
CA ARG A 156 11.77 2.36 17.58
C ARG A 156 11.50 3.76 18.12
N ARG A 157 10.21 4.15 18.23
CA ARG A 157 9.85 5.42 18.85
C ARG A 157 10.19 5.47 20.35
N ASN A 158 10.44 4.33 21.00
CA ASN A 158 11.01 4.27 22.35
C ASN A 158 12.39 4.95 22.48
N SER A 159 13.13 5.10 21.37
CA SER A 159 14.40 5.84 21.33
C SER A 159 14.24 7.35 21.12
N VAL A 160 12.99 7.82 20.91
CA VAL A 160 12.63 9.23 20.84
C VAL A 160 11.83 9.62 22.09
N GLU A 161 10.81 8.83 22.43
CA GLU A 161 9.85 9.06 23.52
C GLU A 161 9.01 7.79 23.84
N LYS A 162 7.70 7.92 24.07
CA LYS A 162 6.74 6.81 24.18
C LYS A 162 6.43 6.16 22.81
N PRO A 163 6.14 4.85 22.77
CA PRO A 163 5.87 4.14 21.53
C PRO A 163 4.55 4.59 20.89
N VAL A 164 4.31 4.18 19.65
CA VAL A 164 3.00 4.29 19.00
C VAL A 164 2.01 3.37 19.72
N SER A 165 0.78 3.83 19.94
CA SER A 165 -0.31 3.08 20.56
C SER A 165 -0.94 2.07 19.59
N ILE A 166 -0.15 1.07 19.24
CA ILE A 166 -0.45 0.07 18.21
C ILE A 166 -1.72 -0.73 18.55
N ALA A 167 -1.89 -1.14 19.81
CA ALA A 167 -3.06 -1.91 20.23
C ALA A 167 -4.36 -1.07 20.09
N ALA A 168 -4.30 0.21 20.46
CA ALA A 168 -5.43 1.12 20.36
C ALA A 168 -5.79 1.45 18.90
N LEU A 169 -4.80 1.64 18.02
CA LEU A 169 -5.02 1.81 16.58
C LEU A 169 -5.70 0.60 15.95
N LYS A 170 -5.30 -0.61 16.36
CA LYS A 170 -5.92 -1.86 15.93
C LYS A 170 -7.37 -1.98 16.41
N ALA A 171 -7.64 -1.67 17.67
CA ALA A 171 -9.00 -1.66 18.21
C ALA A 171 -9.88 -0.65 17.46
N PHE A 172 -9.39 0.57 17.24
CA PHE A 172 -10.08 1.59 16.45
C PHE A 172 -10.47 1.10 15.04
N ALA A 173 -9.51 0.57 14.28
CA ALA A 173 -9.79 0.11 12.92
C ALA A 173 -10.79 -1.06 12.87
N ALA A 174 -10.73 -1.94 13.87
CA ALA A 174 -11.65 -3.06 13.97
C ALA A 174 -13.06 -2.63 14.42
N ASP A 175 -13.16 -1.68 15.35
CA ASP A 175 -14.44 -1.14 15.80
C ASP A 175 -15.13 -0.34 14.67
N TYR A 176 -14.36 0.43 13.90
CA TYR A 176 -14.86 1.10 12.69
C TYR A 176 -15.49 0.12 11.70
N ASP A 177 -14.88 -1.05 11.51
CA ASP A 177 -15.38 -2.08 10.58
C ASP A 177 -16.62 -2.82 11.08
N LEU A 178 -16.72 -3.04 12.39
CA LEU A 178 -17.79 -3.86 12.99
C LEU A 178 -19.03 -3.05 13.39
N PHE A 179 -18.87 -1.77 13.72
CA PHE A 179 -19.91 -0.97 14.39
C PHE A 179 -20.24 0.35 13.70
N ASP A 180 -19.56 0.70 12.59
CA ASP A 180 -19.88 1.91 11.82
C ASP A 180 -20.81 1.58 10.64
N ASP A 181 -22.00 2.17 10.63
CA ASP A 181 -23.01 1.92 9.59
C ASP A 181 -22.70 2.61 8.24
N ARG A 182 -21.64 3.43 8.16
CA ARG A 182 -21.29 4.16 6.91
C ARG A 182 -20.67 3.25 5.84
N GLU A 183 -20.03 2.15 6.24
CA GLU A 183 -19.40 1.20 5.33
C GLU A 183 -19.76 -0.24 5.70
N GLU A 184 -19.86 -1.12 4.71
CA GLU A 184 -20.09 -2.54 4.97
C GLU A 184 -18.86 -3.19 5.60
N THR A 185 -19.09 -4.01 6.64
CA THR A 185 -18.08 -4.82 7.32
C THR A 185 -17.31 -5.68 6.32
N TYR A 186 -15.98 -5.60 6.41
CA TYR A 186 -15.09 -6.34 5.53
C TYR A 186 -15.15 -7.85 5.79
N THR A 187 -15.49 -8.58 4.74
CA THR A 187 -15.41 -10.05 4.65
C THR A 187 -14.35 -10.41 3.60
N PRO A 188 -13.42 -11.33 3.89
CA PRO A 188 -12.39 -11.72 2.94
C PRO A 188 -12.96 -12.42 1.71
N GLU A 189 -12.27 -12.30 0.58
CA GLU A 189 -12.57 -13.09 -0.61
C GLU A 189 -12.26 -14.57 -0.37
N MET A 190 -13.21 -15.42 -0.72
CA MET A 190 -13.17 -16.87 -0.51
C MET A 190 -12.65 -17.58 -1.76
N GLN A 191 -11.68 -18.47 -1.60
CA GLN A 191 -11.20 -19.31 -2.69
C GLN A 191 -12.26 -20.34 -3.13
N PRO A 192 -12.16 -20.87 -4.37
CA PRO A 192 -13.05 -21.93 -4.84
C PRO A 192 -13.09 -23.12 -3.89
N LYS A 193 -14.28 -23.74 -3.74
CA LYS A 193 -14.45 -24.89 -2.84
C LYS A 193 -13.51 -26.04 -3.21
N THR A 194 -12.71 -26.49 -2.27
CA THR A 194 -11.75 -27.60 -2.46
C THR A 194 -12.42 -28.98 -2.37
N GLY A 195 -13.61 -29.04 -1.77
CA GLY A 195 -14.30 -30.30 -1.45
C GLY A 195 -13.75 -31.03 -0.22
N LYS A 196 -12.70 -30.51 0.42
CA LYS A 196 -12.10 -31.06 1.64
C LYS A 196 -12.83 -30.58 2.89
N LYS A 197 -12.86 -31.44 3.92
CA LYS A 197 -13.50 -31.17 5.21
C LYS A 197 -12.48 -31.14 6.33
N VAL A 198 -12.52 -30.10 7.16
CA VAL A 198 -11.63 -29.93 8.31
C VAL A 198 -12.45 -29.75 9.58
N ALA A 199 -12.12 -30.54 10.61
CA ALA A 199 -12.66 -30.36 11.95
C ALA A 199 -11.70 -29.54 12.82
N ILE A 200 -12.23 -28.59 13.57
CA ILE A 200 -11.46 -27.80 14.54
C ILE A 200 -12.07 -28.03 15.92
N ILE A 201 -11.23 -28.35 16.91
CA ILE A 201 -11.67 -28.66 18.26
C ILE A 201 -11.24 -27.52 19.17
N GLY A 202 -12.23 -26.78 19.67
CA GLY A 202 -12.07 -25.55 20.44
C GLY A 202 -12.28 -24.30 19.58
N ALA A 203 -13.14 -23.39 20.04
CA ALA A 203 -13.43 -22.09 19.41
C ALA A 203 -12.71 -20.94 20.15
N GLY A 204 -11.53 -21.19 20.70
CA GLY A 204 -10.63 -20.15 21.23
C GLY A 204 -9.87 -19.41 20.13
N PRO A 205 -8.94 -18.49 20.46
CA PRO A 205 -8.20 -17.69 19.47
C PRO A 205 -7.52 -18.51 18.37
N ALA A 206 -6.87 -19.63 18.73
CA ALA A 206 -6.22 -20.52 17.77
C ALA A 206 -7.23 -21.20 16.84
N GLY A 207 -8.32 -21.73 17.39
CA GLY A 207 -9.35 -22.41 16.62
C GLY A 207 -10.11 -21.45 15.69
N LEU A 208 -10.50 -20.27 16.18
CA LEU A 208 -11.12 -19.22 15.36
C LEU A 208 -10.19 -18.76 14.24
N SER A 209 -8.89 -18.61 14.53
CA SER A 209 -7.92 -18.24 13.51
C SER A 209 -7.76 -19.33 12.45
N ALA A 210 -7.64 -20.59 12.86
CA ALA A 210 -7.55 -21.70 11.91
C ALA A 210 -8.81 -21.81 11.06
N ALA A 211 -10.00 -21.62 11.67
CA ALA A 211 -11.28 -21.68 10.98
C ALA A 211 -11.40 -20.59 9.90
N TYR A 212 -11.00 -19.36 10.23
CA TYR A 212 -11.01 -18.24 9.30
C TYR A 212 -10.14 -18.54 8.07
N PHE A 213 -8.87 -18.92 8.26
CA PHE A 213 -7.94 -19.14 7.15
C PHE A 213 -8.28 -20.37 6.31
N LEU A 214 -8.64 -21.49 6.94
CA LEU A 214 -9.03 -22.70 6.20
C LEU A 214 -10.32 -22.50 5.40
N SER A 215 -11.28 -21.76 5.95
CA SER A 215 -12.50 -21.40 5.22
C SER A 215 -12.18 -20.48 4.05
N LYS A 216 -11.35 -19.44 4.27
CA LYS A 216 -10.85 -18.54 3.21
C LYS A 216 -10.18 -19.31 2.07
N ASP A 217 -9.46 -20.37 2.37
CA ASP A 217 -8.82 -21.26 1.40
C ASP A 217 -9.78 -22.25 0.70
N GLY A 218 -11.08 -22.15 0.93
CA GLY A 218 -12.14 -22.91 0.25
C GLY A 218 -12.49 -24.26 0.89
N HIS A 219 -11.95 -24.58 2.08
CA HIS A 219 -12.26 -25.81 2.79
C HIS A 219 -13.59 -25.73 3.55
N SER A 220 -14.29 -26.85 3.69
CA SER A 220 -15.48 -26.93 4.55
C SER A 220 -15.06 -27.13 6.00
N VAL A 221 -15.32 -26.16 6.87
CA VAL A 221 -14.85 -26.17 8.26
C VAL A 221 -16.01 -26.36 9.23
N GLU A 222 -15.85 -27.31 10.16
CA GLU A 222 -16.74 -27.48 11.31
C GLU A 222 -15.93 -27.34 12.61
N VAL A 223 -16.39 -26.47 13.50
CA VAL A 223 -15.77 -26.19 14.80
C VAL A 223 -16.60 -26.86 15.89
N PHE A 224 -15.94 -27.62 16.76
CA PHE A 224 -16.53 -28.28 17.92
C PHE A 224 -16.09 -27.55 19.19
N GLU A 225 -17.04 -26.95 19.90
CA GLU A 225 -16.79 -26.18 21.12
C GLU A 225 -17.47 -26.85 22.32
N SER A 226 -16.72 -27.01 23.39
CA SER A 226 -17.19 -27.61 24.64
C SER A 226 -18.18 -26.73 25.40
N MET A 227 -18.12 -25.42 25.20
CA MET A 227 -18.99 -24.42 25.82
C MET A 227 -20.17 -24.05 24.92
N ASP A 228 -21.08 -23.22 25.44
CA ASP A 228 -22.31 -22.79 24.78
C ASP A 228 -22.10 -21.69 23.72
N LYS A 229 -20.94 -21.00 23.75
CA LYS A 229 -20.60 -19.90 22.83
C LYS A 229 -19.10 -19.91 22.46
N PRO A 230 -18.73 -19.37 21.28
CA PRO A 230 -17.35 -19.34 20.82
C PRO A 230 -16.55 -18.22 21.49
N GLY A 231 -15.22 -18.33 21.51
CA GLY A 231 -14.29 -17.34 22.05
C GLY A 231 -13.29 -17.90 23.07
N GLY A 232 -13.51 -19.12 23.57
CA GLY A 232 -12.64 -19.79 24.54
C GLY A 232 -12.28 -18.91 25.74
N MET A 233 -11.02 -18.91 26.16
CA MET A 233 -10.56 -18.08 27.29
C MET A 233 -10.79 -16.58 27.13
N MET A 234 -10.88 -16.05 25.90
CA MET A 234 -11.25 -14.63 25.71
C MET A 234 -12.69 -14.35 26.16
N ARG A 235 -13.60 -15.32 25.94
CA ARG A 235 -14.98 -15.21 26.42
C ARG A 235 -15.07 -15.51 27.91
N TYR A 236 -14.56 -16.65 28.35
CA TYR A 236 -14.86 -17.19 29.68
C TYR A 236 -13.82 -16.87 30.75
N GLY A 237 -12.62 -16.43 30.35
CA GLY A 237 -11.52 -16.10 31.26
C GLY A 237 -11.22 -14.60 31.38
N ILE A 238 -11.66 -13.76 30.43
CA ILE A 238 -11.45 -12.31 30.48
C ILE A 238 -12.74 -11.61 30.88
N PRO A 239 -12.76 -10.72 31.89
CA PRO A 239 -13.97 -10.04 32.32
C PRO A 239 -14.59 -9.13 31.25
N GLN A 240 -15.91 -8.91 31.33
CA GLN A 240 -16.68 -8.10 30.38
C GLN A 240 -16.20 -6.65 30.28
N TYR A 241 -15.71 -6.06 31.38
CA TYR A 241 -15.25 -4.69 31.42
C TYR A 241 -13.93 -4.45 30.66
N ARG A 242 -13.17 -5.53 30.37
CA ARG A 242 -11.94 -5.50 29.55
C ARG A 242 -12.21 -5.94 28.12
N LEU A 243 -13.01 -7.00 27.95
CA LEU A 243 -13.40 -7.52 26.65
C LEU A 243 -14.92 -7.77 26.60
N PRO A 244 -15.67 -6.80 26.05
CA PRO A 244 -17.11 -6.93 25.92
C PRO A 244 -17.51 -8.14 25.06
N LYS A 245 -18.51 -8.89 25.52
CA LYS A 245 -18.89 -10.15 24.84
C LYS A 245 -19.53 -9.93 23.46
N HIS A 246 -20.18 -8.78 23.27
CA HIS A 246 -20.76 -8.42 21.97
C HIS A 246 -19.69 -8.21 20.89
N VAL A 247 -18.46 -7.80 21.25
CA VAL A 247 -17.33 -7.69 20.32
C VAL A 247 -16.92 -9.08 19.81
N ILE A 248 -16.79 -10.05 20.72
CA ILE A 248 -16.52 -11.45 20.36
C ILE A 248 -17.67 -12.01 19.51
N ASP A 249 -18.92 -11.71 19.86
CA ASP A 249 -20.09 -12.14 19.10
C ASP A 249 -20.05 -11.58 17.66
N ALA A 250 -19.70 -10.31 17.47
CA ALA A 250 -19.59 -9.69 16.14
C ALA A 250 -18.49 -10.34 15.28
N GLU A 251 -17.29 -10.56 15.84
CA GLU A 251 -16.18 -11.18 15.10
C GLU A 251 -16.44 -12.66 14.78
N THR A 252 -17.03 -13.40 15.71
CA THR A 252 -17.39 -14.81 15.47
C THR A 252 -18.56 -14.94 14.49
N LYS A 253 -19.46 -13.96 14.46
CA LYS A 253 -20.53 -13.88 13.45
C LYS A 253 -19.98 -13.68 12.04
N LEU A 254 -18.92 -12.89 11.88
CA LEU A 254 -18.21 -12.77 10.61
C LEU A 254 -17.68 -14.13 10.14
N ILE A 255 -17.04 -14.89 11.03
CA ILE A 255 -16.51 -16.22 10.73
C ILE A 255 -17.64 -17.20 10.37
N GLU A 256 -18.78 -17.14 11.07
CA GLU A 256 -19.97 -17.92 10.74
C GLU A 256 -20.55 -17.55 9.35
N ASN A 257 -20.60 -16.26 9.01
CA ASN A 257 -21.04 -15.75 7.71
C ASN A 257 -20.13 -16.22 6.56
N MET A 258 -18.87 -16.56 6.84
CA MET A 258 -17.97 -17.20 5.88
C MET A 258 -18.32 -18.69 5.62
N GLY A 259 -19.32 -19.24 6.31
CA GLY A 259 -19.79 -20.62 6.14
C GLY A 259 -19.20 -21.63 7.13
N VAL A 260 -18.47 -21.17 8.15
CA VAL A 260 -17.98 -22.04 9.24
C VAL A 260 -19.16 -22.47 10.11
N LYS A 261 -19.26 -23.78 10.39
CA LYS A 261 -20.30 -24.30 11.29
C LYS A 261 -19.77 -24.48 12.71
N PHE A 262 -20.49 -23.97 13.69
CA PHE A 262 -20.17 -24.17 15.10
C PHE A 262 -21.10 -25.21 15.72
N ASN A 263 -20.51 -26.23 16.33
CA ASN A 263 -21.17 -27.28 17.09
C ASN A 263 -20.82 -27.09 18.58
N TYR A 264 -21.74 -26.46 19.32
CA TYR A 264 -21.56 -26.14 20.74
C TYR A 264 -21.88 -27.33 21.65
N ASN A 265 -21.41 -27.25 22.90
CA ASN A 265 -21.56 -28.31 23.91
C ASN A 265 -21.06 -29.68 23.43
N MET A 266 -19.95 -29.71 22.70
CA MET A 266 -19.30 -30.93 22.24
C MET A 266 -17.87 -31.00 22.74
N ARG A 267 -17.60 -31.95 23.64
CA ARG A 267 -16.30 -32.16 24.27
C ARG A 267 -15.54 -33.34 23.64
N LEU A 268 -14.28 -33.10 23.32
CA LEU A 268 -13.37 -34.13 22.81
C LEU A 268 -13.07 -35.18 23.90
N GLY A 269 -13.29 -36.45 23.57
CA GLY A 269 -13.13 -37.60 24.48
C GLY A 269 -14.42 -38.00 25.21
N GLU A 270 -15.51 -37.23 25.04
CA GLU A 270 -16.83 -37.52 25.61
C GLU A 270 -17.90 -37.58 24.51
N ASP A 271 -18.16 -36.44 23.86
CA ASP A 271 -19.19 -36.32 22.81
C ASP A 271 -18.64 -36.64 21.41
N ILE A 272 -17.35 -36.31 21.18
CA ILE A 272 -16.64 -36.57 19.93
C ILE A 272 -15.32 -37.29 20.22
N THR A 273 -14.94 -38.24 19.35
CA THR A 273 -13.72 -39.05 19.52
C THR A 273 -12.74 -38.81 18.37
N LEU A 274 -11.44 -39.05 18.62
CA LEU A 274 -10.41 -38.94 17.58
C LEU A 274 -10.69 -39.88 16.39
N ALA A 275 -11.16 -41.11 16.66
CA ALA A 275 -11.56 -42.06 15.63
C ALA A 275 -12.73 -41.56 14.76
N TYR A 276 -13.71 -40.85 15.35
CA TYR A 276 -14.77 -40.20 14.58
C TYR A 276 -14.20 -39.12 13.66
N LEU A 277 -13.32 -38.27 14.18
CA LEU A 277 -12.70 -37.19 13.43
C LEU A 277 -11.93 -37.71 12.20
N GLN A 278 -11.07 -38.72 12.38
CA GLN A 278 -10.31 -39.32 11.27
C GLN A 278 -11.19 -39.98 10.21
N LYS A 279 -12.36 -40.50 10.58
CA LYS A 279 -13.27 -41.17 9.65
C LYS A 279 -14.09 -40.18 8.80
N HIS A 280 -14.40 -39.01 9.36
CA HIS A 280 -15.38 -38.08 8.77
C HIS A 280 -14.77 -36.80 8.19
N TYR A 281 -13.51 -36.50 8.52
CA TYR A 281 -12.80 -35.30 8.08
C TYR A 281 -11.45 -35.68 7.44
N ASP A 282 -11.01 -34.88 6.48
CA ASP A 282 -9.73 -35.07 5.80
C ASP A 282 -8.54 -34.61 6.69
N ALA A 283 -8.78 -33.66 7.59
CA ALA A 283 -7.83 -33.21 8.59
C ALA A 283 -8.56 -32.71 9.85
N SER A 284 -7.86 -32.67 10.99
CA SER A 284 -8.38 -32.11 12.23
C SER A 284 -7.35 -31.24 12.95
N PHE A 285 -7.79 -30.15 13.58
CA PHE A 285 -6.95 -29.25 14.36
C PHE A 285 -7.43 -29.15 15.82
N VAL A 286 -6.59 -29.57 16.76
CA VAL A 286 -6.87 -29.59 18.20
C VAL A 286 -6.35 -28.31 18.84
N ALA A 287 -7.29 -27.44 19.25
CA ALA A 287 -7.06 -26.12 19.84
C ALA A 287 -7.82 -25.95 21.16
N ILE A 288 -7.81 -27.00 22.00
CA ILE A 288 -8.62 -27.09 23.23
C ILE A 288 -8.23 -26.08 24.33
N GLY A 289 -7.01 -25.51 24.28
CA GLY A 289 -6.53 -24.53 25.25
C GLY A 289 -6.22 -25.09 26.65
N ALA A 290 -5.97 -24.20 27.61
CA ALA A 290 -5.63 -24.54 29.00
C ALA A 290 -6.76 -24.10 29.96
N TRP A 291 -7.69 -25.01 30.27
CA TRP A 291 -8.90 -24.73 31.04
C TRP A 291 -8.83 -25.10 32.53
N GLU A 292 -7.79 -25.81 32.95
CA GLU A 292 -7.68 -26.29 34.33
C GLU A 292 -6.89 -25.30 35.20
N SER A 293 -7.47 -24.89 36.34
CA SER A 293 -6.78 -24.02 37.30
C SER A 293 -5.56 -24.73 37.91
N SER A 294 -4.41 -24.05 37.99
CA SER A 294 -3.25 -24.60 38.69
C SER A 294 -3.44 -24.64 40.20
N ALA A 295 -3.06 -25.76 40.80
CA ALA A 295 -3.13 -25.97 42.24
C ALA A 295 -2.22 -25.02 43.05
N MET A 296 -2.65 -24.64 44.26
CA MET A 296 -1.82 -23.88 45.20
C MET A 296 -0.70 -24.73 45.80
N ARG A 297 -0.90 -26.05 45.86
CA ARG A 297 0.05 -27.02 46.42
C ARG A 297 0.29 -26.79 47.91
N CYS A 298 -0.77 -26.42 48.63
CA CYS A 298 -0.79 -26.33 50.09
C CYS A 298 -1.82 -27.30 50.69
N GLU A 299 -1.66 -27.64 51.96
CA GLU A 299 -2.65 -28.42 52.69
C GLU A 299 -3.99 -27.63 52.79
N GLY A 300 -5.12 -28.34 52.79
CA GLY A 300 -6.46 -27.76 52.86
C GLY A 300 -7.03 -27.19 51.54
N GLU A 301 -6.36 -27.40 50.40
CA GLU A 301 -6.78 -26.87 49.07
C GLU A 301 -8.18 -27.30 48.60
N ASN A 302 -8.70 -28.42 49.11
CA ASN A 302 -10.04 -28.92 48.76
C ASN A 302 -11.15 -28.41 49.70
N ALA A 303 -10.85 -27.49 50.63
CA ALA A 303 -11.83 -26.95 51.56
C ALA A 303 -12.95 -26.16 50.85
N GLU A 304 -14.16 -26.19 51.40
CA GLU A 304 -15.27 -25.37 50.92
C GLU A 304 -14.90 -23.88 51.05
N GLY A 305 -15.06 -23.10 49.97
CA GLY A 305 -14.65 -21.70 49.89
C GLY A 305 -13.32 -21.47 49.17
N VAL A 306 -12.60 -22.53 48.79
CA VAL A 306 -11.42 -22.45 47.91
C VAL A 306 -11.87 -22.67 46.47
N ILE A 307 -11.57 -21.72 45.58
CA ILE A 307 -12.04 -21.73 44.18
C ILE A 307 -10.86 -21.47 43.23
N GLY A 308 -10.82 -22.16 42.09
CA GLY A 308 -9.89 -21.85 41.01
C GLY A 308 -10.22 -20.51 40.35
N GLY A 309 -9.21 -19.69 40.04
CA GLY A 309 -9.41 -18.36 39.46
C GLY A 309 -10.15 -18.38 38.13
N ILE A 310 -9.88 -19.37 37.27
CA ILE A 310 -10.56 -19.51 35.98
C ILE A 310 -11.97 -20.04 36.16
N ASP A 311 -12.18 -20.97 37.08
CA ASP A 311 -13.51 -21.47 37.41
C ASP A 311 -14.40 -20.34 37.93
N PHE A 312 -13.87 -19.48 38.80
CA PHE A 312 -14.56 -18.28 39.28
C PHE A 312 -14.95 -17.34 38.12
N LEU A 313 -14.01 -16.95 37.27
CA LEU A 313 -14.28 -16.02 36.15
C LEU A 313 -15.27 -16.62 35.14
N ARG A 314 -15.20 -17.93 34.90
CA ARG A 314 -16.15 -18.66 34.06
C ARG A 314 -17.55 -18.59 34.67
N GLN A 315 -17.70 -18.93 35.96
CA GLN A 315 -18.97 -18.87 36.68
C GLN A 315 -19.59 -17.47 36.63
N VAL A 316 -18.80 -16.41 36.87
CA VAL A 316 -19.26 -15.02 36.77
C VAL A 316 -19.77 -14.73 35.35
N THR A 317 -19.00 -15.12 34.33
CA THR A 317 -19.36 -14.88 32.92
C THR A 317 -20.66 -15.60 32.53
N GLN A 318 -20.91 -16.78 33.09
CA GLN A 318 -22.12 -17.56 32.86
C GLN A 318 -23.31 -17.13 33.72
N ASN A 319 -23.13 -16.09 34.56
CA ASN A 319 -24.13 -15.64 35.54
C ASN A 319 -24.56 -16.75 36.51
N GLU A 320 -23.64 -17.64 36.86
CA GLU A 320 -23.89 -18.68 37.87
C GLU A 320 -23.87 -18.07 39.28
N PRO A 321 -24.70 -18.56 40.22
CA PRO A 321 -24.67 -18.09 41.61
C PRO A 321 -23.35 -18.44 42.31
N ILE A 322 -22.61 -17.43 42.76
CA ILE A 322 -21.36 -17.60 43.52
C ILE A 322 -21.55 -17.03 44.94
N LYS A 323 -21.18 -17.81 45.96
CA LYS A 323 -21.15 -17.36 47.34
C LYS A 323 -19.76 -16.81 47.65
N LEU A 324 -19.66 -15.49 47.83
CA LEU A 324 -18.44 -14.81 48.26
C LEU A 324 -18.61 -14.31 49.69
N GLY A 325 -17.57 -14.46 50.52
CA GLY A 325 -17.51 -13.83 51.84
C GLY A 325 -17.28 -12.32 51.77
N GLU A 326 -17.38 -11.63 52.92
CA GLU A 326 -17.09 -10.18 52.99
C GLU A 326 -15.61 -9.85 52.71
N LYS A 327 -14.72 -10.82 52.94
CA LYS A 327 -13.28 -10.75 52.66
C LYS A 327 -12.86 -11.85 51.71
N VAL A 328 -12.19 -11.52 50.62
CA VAL A 328 -11.68 -12.49 49.63
C VAL A 328 -10.16 -12.39 49.51
N LEU A 329 -9.47 -13.54 49.57
CA LEU A 329 -8.04 -13.63 49.28
C LEU A 329 -7.83 -14.17 47.86
N VAL A 330 -7.05 -13.48 47.04
CA VAL A 330 -6.68 -13.91 45.69
C VAL A 330 -5.20 -14.25 45.67
N VAL A 331 -4.85 -15.50 45.44
CA VAL A 331 -3.46 -15.98 45.44
C VAL A 331 -2.92 -15.97 44.02
N GLY A 332 -1.98 -15.06 43.73
CA GLY A 332 -1.42 -14.90 42.39
C GLY A 332 -0.90 -13.49 42.13
N GLY A 333 -0.29 -13.28 40.95
CA GLY A 333 0.21 -11.96 40.56
C GLY A 333 0.18 -11.66 39.06
N GLY A 334 -0.40 -12.54 38.25
CA GLY A 334 -0.59 -12.32 36.81
C GLY A 334 -1.92 -11.63 36.49
N ASN A 335 -2.21 -11.41 35.20
CA ASN A 335 -3.43 -10.74 34.75
C ASN A 335 -4.70 -11.42 35.27
N THR A 336 -4.75 -12.76 35.30
CA THR A 336 -5.88 -13.51 35.90
C THR A 336 -6.14 -13.12 37.36
N ALA A 337 -5.09 -12.89 38.15
CA ALA A 337 -5.26 -12.47 39.56
C ALA A 337 -5.85 -11.06 39.65
N MET A 338 -5.48 -10.16 38.74
CA MET A 338 -6.06 -8.81 38.67
C MET A 338 -7.53 -8.89 38.24
N ASP A 339 -7.82 -9.67 37.20
CA ASP A 339 -9.17 -9.89 36.69
C ASP A 339 -10.11 -10.44 37.77
N VAL A 340 -9.66 -11.46 38.52
CA VAL A 340 -10.38 -12.02 39.67
C VAL A 340 -10.63 -10.95 40.72
N ALA A 341 -9.57 -10.27 41.19
CA ALA A 341 -9.68 -9.30 42.28
C ALA A 341 -10.65 -8.15 41.95
N ARG A 342 -10.50 -7.57 40.76
CA ARG A 342 -11.34 -6.47 40.26
C ARG A 342 -12.78 -6.90 40.00
N THR A 343 -13.00 -8.17 39.62
CA THR A 343 -14.33 -8.75 39.52
C THR A 343 -14.97 -8.91 40.89
N CYS A 344 -14.23 -9.37 41.91
CA CYS A 344 -14.73 -9.44 43.28
C CYS A 344 -15.16 -8.06 43.82
N VAL A 345 -14.40 -7.00 43.51
CA VAL A 345 -14.78 -5.62 43.88
C VAL A 345 -16.14 -5.24 43.28
N ARG A 346 -16.35 -5.54 41.98
CA ARG A 346 -17.62 -5.28 41.28
C ARG A 346 -18.80 -6.09 41.79
N LEU A 347 -18.53 -7.28 42.35
CA LEU A 347 -19.54 -8.11 43.01
C LEU A 347 -19.85 -7.65 44.46
N GLY A 348 -19.26 -6.55 44.92
CA GLY A 348 -19.58 -5.94 46.22
C GLY A 348 -18.81 -6.51 47.41
N VAL A 349 -17.69 -7.21 47.18
CA VAL A 349 -16.82 -7.68 48.27
C VAL A 349 -16.21 -6.49 49.01
N LYS A 350 -16.29 -6.48 50.35
CA LYS A 350 -15.85 -5.35 51.18
C LYS A 350 -14.32 -5.20 51.24
N GLU A 351 -13.60 -6.32 51.33
CA GLU A 351 -12.13 -6.35 51.33
C GLU A 351 -11.64 -7.42 50.36
N VAL A 352 -10.99 -7.01 49.27
CA VAL A 352 -10.30 -7.92 48.34
C VAL A 352 -8.80 -7.75 48.53
N ARG A 353 -8.11 -8.86 48.78
CA ARG A 353 -6.67 -8.86 49.04
C ARG A 353 -5.93 -9.83 48.15
N ILE A 354 -4.93 -9.34 47.43
CA ILE A 354 -4.02 -10.15 46.62
C ILE A 354 -2.84 -10.62 47.47
N VAL A 355 -2.55 -11.92 47.44
CA VAL A 355 -1.43 -12.56 48.13
C VAL A 355 -0.41 -12.96 47.07
N TYR A 356 0.77 -12.33 47.11
CA TYR A 356 1.82 -12.56 46.12
C TYR A 356 3.18 -12.79 46.76
N ARG A 357 3.88 -13.83 46.30
CA ARG A 357 5.14 -14.31 46.89
C ARG A 357 6.37 -13.45 46.57
N ARG A 358 6.25 -12.41 45.73
CA ARG A 358 7.33 -11.47 45.37
C ARG A 358 6.86 -10.03 45.58
N THR A 359 7.66 -9.06 45.14
CA THR A 359 7.28 -7.65 45.18
C THR A 359 6.48 -7.26 43.94
N GLU A 360 6.00 -6.01 43.91
CA GLU A 360 5.29 -5.44 42.78
C GLU A 360 6.12 -5.44 41.49
N GLU A 361 7.43 -5.19 41.57
CA GLU A 361 8.31 -5.11 40.40
C GLU A 361 8.41 -6.43 39.63
N GLU A 362 8.28 -7.57 40.32
CA GLU A 362 8.29 -8.90 39.69
C GLU A 362 6.90 -9.47 39.40
N MET A 363 5.83 -8.67 39.51
CA MET A 363 4.48 -9.10 39.12
C MET A 363 4.40 -9.30 37.59
N PRO A 364 3.88 -10.45 37.12
CA PRO A 364 3.67 -10.67 35.69
C PRO A 364 2.51 -9.86 35.08
N ALA A 365 1.62 -9.29 35.89
CA ALA A 365 0.49 -8.52 35.39
C ALA A 365 0.94 -7.20 34.76
N GLU A 366 0.16 -6.69 33.81
CA GLU A 366 0.41 -5.40 33.20
C GLU A 366 0.36 -4.28 34.24
N LYS A 367 1.26 -3.29 34.13
CA LYS A 367 1.38 -2.20 35.11
C LYS A 367 0.08 -1.41 35.26
N ILE A 368 -0.67 -1.25 34.17
CA ILE A 368 -1.96 -0.57 34.19
C ILE A 368 -2.98 -1.36 35.02
N GLU A 369 -3.06 -2.69 34.86
CA GLU A 369 -3.99 -3.55 35.61
C GLU A 369 -3.72 -3.50 37.13
N ILE A 370 -2.45 -3.46 37.53
CA ILE A 370 -2.05 -3.31 38.93
C ILE A 370 -2.49 -1.94 39.47
N LYS A 371 -2.26 -0.87 38.69
CA LYS A 371 -2.65 0.50 39.06
C LYS A 371 -4.16 0.62 39.23
N GLU A 372 -4.93 0.12 38.26
CA GLU A 372 -6.38 0.17 38.29
C GLU A 372 -6.96 -0.65 39.46
N ALA A 373 -6.40 -1.82 39.75
CA ALA A 373 -6.81 -2.62 40.91
C ALA A 373 -6.60 -1.85 42.24
N LYS A 374 -5.48 -1.14 42.39
CA LYS A 374 -5.23 -0.28 43.57
C LYS A 374 -6.21 0.88 43.67
N GLU A 375 -6.50 1.56 42.57
CA GLU A 375 -7.50 2.64 42.50
C GLU A 375 -8.91 2.13 42.85
N GLU A 376 -9.22 0.89 42.48
CA GLU A 376 -10.47 0.20 42.82
C GLU A 376 -10.52 -0.28 44.29
N GLY A 377 -9.43 -0.15 45.06
CA GLY A 377 -9.37 -0.46 46.49
C GLY A 377 -8.83 -1.85 46.84
N VAL A 378 -8.24 -2.57 45.89
CA VAL A 378 -7.62 -3.88 46.13
C VAL A 378 -6.36 -3.74 46.99
N VAL A 379 -6.28 -4.52 48.07
CA VAL A 379 -5.14 -4.54 48.99
C VAL A 379 -4.09 -5.57 48.51
N PHE A 380 -2.81 -5.22 48.56
CA PHE A 380 -1.72 -6.12 48.15
C PHE A 380 -0.90 -6.58 49.35
N SER A 381 -0.77 -7.89 49.53
CA SER A 381 0.13 -8.55 50.48
C SER A 381 1.28 -9.20 49.71
N PHE A 382 2.33 -8.40 49.49
CA PHE A 382 3.57 -8.82 48.86
C PHE A 382 4.40 -9.71 49.78
N LEU A 383 5.40 -10.38 49.20
CA LEU A 383 6.35 -11.23 49.91
C LEU A 383 5.64 -12.23 50.85
N SER A 384 4.52 -12.77 50.39
CA SER A 384 3.66 -13.68 51.16
C SER A 384 3.28 -14.86 50.27
N ALA A 385 3.59 -16.09 50.70
CA ALA A 385 3.22 -17.29 49.95
C ALA A 385 2.38 -18.26 50.79
N PRO A 386 1.37 -18.92 50.21
CA PRO A 386 0.51 -19.84 50.95
C PRO A 386 1.30 -21.06 51.46
N ILE A 387 1.06 -21.46 52.71
CA ILE A 387 1.58 -22.71 53.31
C ILE A 387 0.44 -23.70 53.56
N ASN A 388 -0.66 -23.23 54.15
CA ASN A 388 -1.77 -24.06 54.58
C ASN A 388 -3.06 -23.24 54.59
N ILE A 389 -4.18 -23.86 54.20
CA ILE A 389 -5.51 -23.29 54.40
C ILE A 389 -6.01 -23.73 55.76
N VAL A 390 -6.39 -22.75 56.58
CA VAL A 390 -6.99 -23.01 57.88
C VAL A 390 -8.47 -23.26 57.67
N GLU A 391 -8.92 -24.46 58.00
CA GLU A 391 -10.32 -24.89 57.85
C GLU A 391 -10.99 -25.16 59.20
N GLU A 392 -12.29 -24.88 59.27
CA GLU A 392 -13.17 -25.26 60.37
C GLU A 392 -14.38 -26.00 59.79
N ASN A 393 -14.62 -27.24 60.22
CA ASN A 393 -15.68 -28.11 59.68
C ASN A 393 -15.62 -28.30 58.15
N GLY A 394 -14.42 -28.30 57.56
CA GLY A 394 -14.21 -28.45 56.11
C GLY A 394 -14.44 -27.18 55.29
N LYS A 395 -14.72 -26.04 55.93
CA LYS A 395 -14.84 -24.72 55.30
C LYS A 395 -13.61 -23.86 55.61
N ALA A 396 -13.10 -23.16 54.61
CA ALA A 396 -11.98 -22.22 54.79
C ALA A 396 -12.37 -21.06 55.73
N ILE A 397 -11.49 -20.75 56.68
CA ILE A 397 -11.59 -19.58 57.58
C ILE A 397 -10.37 -18.64 57.48
N GLY A 398 -9.30 -19.08 56.80
CA GLY A 398 -8.16 -18.23 56.49
C GLY A 398 -7.03 -18.94 55.74
N LEU A 399 -6.02 -18.17 55.34
CA LEU A 399 -4.83 -18.63 54.65
C LEU A 399 -3.59 -18.34 55.50
N LEU A 400 -2.87 -19.38 55.90
CA LEU A 400 -1.58 -19.23 56.56
C LEU A 400 -0.50 -19.00 55.50
N CYS A 401 0.16 -17.85 55.59
CA CYS A 401 1.17 -17.40 54.63
C CYS A 401 2.56 -17.34 55.27
N GLN A 402 3.56 -17.83 54.54
CA GLN A 402 4.98 -17.66 54.84
C GLN A 402 5.44 -16.28 54.39
N LYS A 403 6.09 -15.52 55.28
CA LYS A 403 6.79 -14.29 54.88
C LYS A 403 8.05 -14.65 54.09
N MET A 404 8.24 -13.93 52.99
CA MET A 404 9.31 -14.15 52.03
C MET A 404 10.28 -12.98 52.03
N ARG A 405 11.51 -13.22 51.61
CA ARG A 405 12.47 -12.22 51.14
C ARG A 405 12.89 -12.54 49.72
N LEU A 406 13.41 -11.56 48.99
CA LEU A 406 13.97 -11.80 47.67
C LEU A 406 15.44 -12.22 47.80
N GLY A 407 15.77 -13.38 47.24
CA GLY A 407 17.14 -13.83 46.99
C GLY A 407 17.68 -13.28 45.66
N GLU A 408 18.72 -13.93 45.15
CA GLU A 408 19.38 -13.56 43.90
C GLU A 408 18.43 -13.66 42.67
N PRO A 409 18.65 -12.83 41.63
CA PRO A 409 17.95 -12.95 40.36
C PRO A 409 18.28 -14.29 39.67
N ASP A 410 17.28 -14.90 39.05
CA ASP A 410 17.45 -16.03 38.16
C ASP A 410 18.00 -15.59 36.77
N GLU A 411 18.18 -16.55 35.85
CA GLU A 411 18.66 -16.28 34.48
C GLU A 411 17.78 -15.30 33.68
N SER A 412 16.52 -15.12 34.09
CA SER A 412 15.60 -14.13 33.50
C SER A 412 15.70 -12.75 34.14
N GLY A 413 16.59 -12.57 35.12
CA GLY A 413 16.71 -11.37 35.95
C GLY A 413 15.69 -11.31 37.09
N ARG A 414 14.83 -12.33 37.24
CA ARG A 414 13.73 -12.32 38.22
C ARG A 414 14.20 -12.89 39.55
N ARG A 415 14.00 -12.14 40.64
CA ARG A 415 14.44 -12.57 41.97
C ARG A 415 13.68 -13.79 42.49
N LYS A 416 14.41 -14.74 43.07
CA LYS A 416 13.83 -15.94 43.67
C LYS A 416 13.25 -15.62 45.06
N PRO A 417 12.00 -16.01 45.37
CA PRO A 417 11.46 -15.83 46.71
C PRO A 417 12.05 -16.89 47.66
N GLU A 418 12.52 -16.47 48.82
CA GLU A 418 13.07 -17.31 49.89
C GLU A 418 12.26 -17.13 51.18
N PRO A 419 11.91 -18.22 51.89
CA PRO A 419 11.18 -18.12 53.15
C PRO A 419 12.03 -17.49 54.25
N ILE A 420 11.42 -16.65 55.07
CA ILE A 420 12.00 -16.15 56.32
C ILE A 420 11.59 -17.13 57.43
N GLU A 421 12.52 -17.98 57.85
CA GLU A 421 12.24 -19.04 58.84
C GLU A 421 11.56 -18.48 60.11
N GLY A 422 10.44 -19.07 60.50
CA GLY A 422 9.68 -18.71 61.70
C GLY A 422 8.67 -17.57 61.54
N GLU A 423 8.69 -16.83 60.43
CA GLU A 423 7.74 -15.73 60.18
C GLU A 423 6.54 -16.18 59.34
N VAL A 424 5.42 -16.45 60.02
CA VAL A 424 4.13 -16.79 59.39
C VAL A 424 3.06 -15.76 59.76
N GLU A 425 2.14 -15.50 58.83
CA GLU A 425 1.00 -14.61 59.02
C GLU A 425 -0.28 -15.33 58.61
N MET A 426 -1.34 -15.24 59.44
CA MET A 426 -2.65 -15.77 59.08
C MET A 426 -3.53 -14.64 58.53
N LEU A 427 -3.98 -14.79 57.28
CA LEU A 427 -4.94 -13.89 56.65
C LEU A 427 -6.34 -14.49 56.75
N GLN A 428 -7.26 -13.81 57.44
CA GLN A 428 -8.63 -14.30 57.64
C GLN A 428 -9.51 -14.07 56.41
N SER A 429 -10.17 -15.13 55.93
CA SER A 429 -11.14 -15.07 54.84
C SER A 429 -11.86 -16.41 54.68
N GLU A 430 -13.15 -16.34 54.35
CA GLU A 430 -13.97 -17.51 54.04
C GLU A 430 -13.95 -17.87 52.54
N THR A 431 -13.22 -17.11 51.73
CA THR A 431 -13.17 -17.29 50.27
C THR A 431 -11.76 -17.04 49.76
N ILE A 432 -11.12 -18.10 49.26
CA ILE A 432 -9.75 -18.08 48.76
C ILE A 432 -9.77 -18.46 47.29
N ILE A 433 -9.29 -17.59 46.41
CA ILE A 433 -9.28 -17.82 44.97
C ILE A 433 -7.85 -18.04 44.47
N ALA A 434 -7.57 -19.23 43.94
CA ALA A 434 -6.27 -19.63 43.42
C ALA A 434 -6.09 -19.17 41.95
N ALA A 435 -5.36 -18.08 41.73
CA ALA A 435 -5.08 -17.49 40.42
C ALA A 435 -3.59 -17.60 40.04
N ILE A 436 -3.03 -18.81 40.16
CA ILE A 436 -1.58 -19.08 40.04
C ILE A 436 -1.15 -19.42 38.61
N GLY A 437 -2.02 -20.04 37.82
CA GLY A 437 -1.71 -20.52 36.47
C GLY A 437 -2.81 -21.40 35.91
N GLN A 438 -2.57 -21.95 34.71
CA GLN A 438 -3.49 -22.81 33.98
C GLN A 438 -2.76 -24.05 33.44
N ASN A 439 -3.46 -25.17 33.35
CA ASN A 439 -2.99 -26.42 32.74
C ASN A 439 -3.94 -26.88 31.62
N VAL A 440 -3.39 -27.68 30.70
CA VAL A 440 -4.15 -28.31 29.63
C VAL A 440 -4.86 -29.54 30.18
N CYS A 441 -6.18 -29.62 29.98
CA CYS A 441 -6.98 -30.78 30.35
C CYS A 441 -7.22 -31.66 29.12
N MET A 442 -6.51 -32.79 29.04
CA MET A 442 -6.65 -33.74 27.92
C MET A 442 -7.88 -34.64 28.03
N GLY A 443 -8.55 -34.69 29.19
CA GLY A 443 -9.66 -35.60 29.44
C GLY A 443 -9.28 -37.06 29.14
N ASN A 444 -10.16 -37.79 28.45
CA ASN A 444 -9.97 -39.19 28.10
C ASN A 444 -9.15 -39.44 26.81
N ASN A 445 -8.45 -38.43 26.29
CA ASN A 445 -7.76 -38.51 24.98
C ASN A 445 -6.30 -38.94 25.11
N SER A 446 -6.05 -40.09 25.74
CA SER A 446 -4.69 -40.60 26.01
C SER A 446 -3.90 -41.04 24.77
N GLU A 447 -4.55 -41.13 23.61
CA GLU A 447 -3.92 -41.49 22.33
C GLU A 447 -3.01 -40.39 21.77
N ILE A 448 -3.25 -39.13 22.15
CA ILE A 448 -2.39 -37.99 21.79
C ILE A 448 -1.21 -37.92 22.76
N GLN A 449 0.01 -37.96 22.23
CA GLN A 449 1.21 -37.84 23.03
C GLN A 449 1.33 -36.45 23.65
N THR A 450 1.65 -36.41 24.94
CA THR A 450 1.87 -35.17 25.69
C THR A 450 3.33 -35.04 26.11
N THR A 451 3.76 -33.80 26.29
CA THR A 451 5.06 -33.47 26.86
C THR A 451 5.06 -33.70 28.36
N LYS A 452 6.24 -33.62 29.00
CA LYS A 452 6.37 -33.67 30.47
C LYS A 452 5.56 -32.61 31.23
N TRP A 453 5.09 -31.57 30.53
CA TRP A 453 4.31 -30.47 31.08
C TRP A 453 2.79 -30.65 30.89
N GLY A 454 2.35 -31.77 30.32
CA GLY A 454 0.94 -32.06 30.06
C GLY A 454 0.38 -31.37 28.80
N THR A 455 1.19 -30.64 28.05
CA THR A 455 0.81 -30.06 26.74
C THR A 455 0.94 -31.08 25.61
N ILE A 456 0.23 -30.87 24.50
CA ILE A 456 0.29 -31.75 23.32
C ILE A 456 1.66 -31.64 22.64
N GLN A 457 2.25 -32.80 22.31
CA GLN A 457 3.49 -32.87 21.54
C GLN A 457 3.20 -32.76 20.04
N VAL A 458 3.89 -31.84 19.36
CA VAL A 458 3.81 -31.68 17.91
C VAL A 458 5.21 -31.62 17.28
N LYS A 459 5.29 -31.92 15.99
CA LYS A 459 6.50 -31.66 15.19
C LYS A 459 6.64 -30.17 14.89
N ASP A 460 7.83 -29.65 15.13
CA ASP A 460 8.13 -28.23 14.95
C ASP A 460 7.93 -27.79 13.48
N GLY A 461 7.39 -26.59 13.29
CA GLY A 461 7.02 -26.01 11.99
C GLY A 461 5.84 -26.68 11.25
N THR A 462 5.44 -27.90 11.59
CA THR A 462 4.38 -28.63 10.87
C THR A 462 3.11 -28.85 11.68
N PHE A 463 3.16 -28.65 13.01
CA PHE A 463 2.02 -28.80 13.92
C PHE A 463 1.40 -30.21 13.96
N GLU A 464 2.01 -31.19 13.27
CA GLU A 464 1.57 -32.58 13.25
C GLU A 464 1.72 -33.21 14.64
N THR A 465 0.68 -33.89 15.11
CA THR A 465 0.75 -34.73 16.31
C THR A 465 1.38 -36.10 15.97
N ASN A 466 1.35 -37.03 16.92
CA ASN A 466 1.72 -38.43 16.68
C ASN A 466 0.69 -39.20 15.81
N ILE A 467 -0.48 -38.60 15.52
CA ILE A 467 -1.56 -39.22 14.75
C ILE A 467 -1.69 -38.54 13.40
N GLU A 468 -1.65 -39.32 12.32
CA GLU A 468 -1.75 -38.81 10.94
C GLU A 468 -3.09 -38.08 10.71
N GLY A 469 -3.01 -36.93 10.03
CA GLY A 469 -4.15 -36.05 9.76
C GLY A 469 -4.61 -35.20 10.95
N ILE A 470 -3.99 -35.34 12.14
CA ILE A 470 -4.32 -34.57 13.34
C ILE A 470 -3.18 -33.62 13.68
N PHE A 471 -3.54 -32.34 13.73
CA PHE A 471 -2.67 -31.20 14.04
C PHE A 471 -3.09 -30.57 15.37
N ALA A 472 -2.19 -29.87 16.05
CA ALA A 472 -2.53 -29.15 17.28
C ALA A 472 -1.78 -27.81 17.40
N GLY A 473 -2.35 -26.85 18.12
CA GLY A 473 -1.75 -25.53 18.30
C GLY A 473 -2.40 -24.69 19.41
N GLY A 474 -1.85 -23.49 19.63
CA GLY A 474 -2.28 -22.59 20.71
C GLY A 474 -1.81 -23.08 22.08
N ASP A 475 -2.54 -22.69 23.12
CA ASP A 475 -2.17 -23.00 24.51
C ASP A 475 -2.17 -24.51 24.81
N ALA A 476 -2.86 -25.32 24.00
CA ALA A 476 -2.83 -26.78 24.10
C ALA A 476 -1.42 -27.34 23.85
N VAL A 477 -0.61 -26.68 23.03
CA VAL A 477 0.77 -27.08 22.69
C VAL A 477 1.79 -26.28 23.49
N THR A 478 1.60 -24.95 23.53
CA THR A 478 2.59 -24.03 24.12
C THR A 478 2.47 -23.85 25.63
N GLY A 479 1.35 -24.29 26.23
CA GLY A 479 0.93 -23.85 27.57
C GLY A 479 0.27 -22.46 27.51
N PRO A 480 -0.29 -21.96 28.63
CA PRO A 480 -0.98 -20.68 28.65
C PRO A 480 -0.05 -19.52 28.26
N LYS A 481 -0.34 -18.87 27.13
CA LYS A 481 0.40 -17.71 26.60
C LYS A 481 -0.57 -16.57 26.27
N ILE A 482 -0.07 -15.56 25.57
CA ILE A 482 -0.83 -14.38 25.15
C ILE A 482 -1.74 -14.75 23.96
N ALA A 483 -2.96 -14.20 23.91
CA ALA A 483 -3.95 -14.58 22.90
C ALA A 483 -3.46 -14.41 21.44
N ILE A 484 -2.62 -13.42 21.17
CA ILE A 484 -2.04 -13.18 19.84
C ILE A 484 -1.06 -14.30 19.40
N GLN A 485 -0.42 -15.00 20.34
CA GLN A 485 0.38 -16.20 20.03
C GLN A 485 -0.54 -17.34 19.57
N ALA A 486 -1.65 -17.56 20.27
CA ALA A 486 -2.61 -18.58 19.87
C ALA A 486 -3.20 -18.30 18.48
N VAL A 487 -3.49 -17.03 18.15
CA VAL A 487 -3.87 -16.64 16.78
C VAL A 487 -2.77 -17.00 15.76
N ALA A 488 -1.52 -16.69 16.06
CA ALA A 488 -0.39 -17.01 15.19
C ALA A 488 -0.28 -18.51 14.92
N ASP A 489 -0.38 -19.34 15.97
CA ASP A 489 -0.36 -20.79 15.85
C ASP A 489 -1.52 -21.30 14.98
N GLY A 490 -2.73 -20.76 15.17
CA GLY A 490 -3.90 -21.11 14.35
C GLY A 490 -3.72 -20.76 12.87
N LYS A 491 -3.21 -19.56 12.57
CA LYS A 491 -2.88 -19.13 11.20
C LYS A 491 -1.82 -20.04 10.56
N ASN A 492 -0.74 -20.29 11.27
CA ASN A 492 0.38 -21.07 10.76
C ASN A 492 -0.02 -22.54 10.55
N ALA A 493 -0.77 -23.12 11.49
CA ALA A 493 -1.32 -24.47 11.35
C ALA A 493 -2.30 -24.57 10.17
N ALA A 494 -3.17 -23.57 9.95
CA ALA A 494 -4.08 -23.54 8.80
C ALA A 494 -3.33 -23.62 7.47
N ARG A 495 -2.23 -22.87 7.31
CA ARG A 495 -1.38 -22.92 6.10
C ARG A 495 -0.76 -24.31 5.90
N VAL A 496 -0.27 -24.94 6.97
CA VAL A 496 0.28 -26.30 6.90
C VAL A 496 -0.81 -27.31 6.52
N ILE A 497 -1.97 -27.27 7.19
CA ILE A 497 -3.12 -28.14 6.91
C ILE A 497 -3.58 -27.96 5.46
N HIS A 498 -3.67 -26.73 4.96
CA HIS A 498 -4.00 -26.46 3.56
C HIS A 498 -3.03 -27.16 2.60
N SER A 499 -1.72 -27.01 2.82
CA SER A 499 -0.72 -27.71 1.99
C SER A 499 -0.89 -29.23 2.07
N TYR A 500 -1.05 -29.78 3.28
CA TYR A 500 -1.22 -31.21 3.54
C TYR A 500 -2.41 -31.77 2.75
N LEU A 501 -3.54 -31.05 2.74
CA LEU A 501 -4.74 -31.44 2.00
C LEU A 501 -4.56 -31.40 0.47
N ASN A 502 -3.58 -30.65 -0.02
CA ASN A 502 -3.15 -30.63 -1.43
C ASN A 502 -2.09 -31.72 -1.75
N GLY A 503 -1.69 -32.54 -0.78
CA GLY A 503 -0.82 -33.69 -0.97
C GLY A 503 0.67 -33.45 -0.73
N TYR A 504 1.06 -32.31 -0.15
CA TYR A 504 2.44 -31.99 0.21
C TYR A 504 2.49 -31.20 1.52
N ILE A 505 3.60 -31.19 2.27
CA ILE A 505 3.69 -30.40 3.51
C ILE A 505 4.70 -29.27 3.30
N ILE A 506 4.26 -28.03 3.52
CA ILE A 506 5.16 -26.86 3.62
C ILE A 506 5.24 -26.46 5.10
N PRO A 507 6.37 -26.77 5.79
CA PRO A 507 6.56 -26.34 7.18
C PRO A 507 6.58 -24.81 7.30
N HIS A 508 5.97 -24.29 8.36
CA HIS A 508 6.13 -22.91 8.77
C HIS A 508 7.58 -22.62 9.13
N ARG A 509 8.08 -21.45 8.68
CA ARG A 509 9.40 -20.92 9.00
C ARG A 509 9.29 -19.41 9.21
N GLU A 510 10.18 -18.90 10.06
CA GLU A 510 10.36 -17.46 10.23
C GLU A 510 10.85 -16.80 8.91
N PRO A 511 10.40 -15.57 8.60
CA PRO A 511 10.82 -14.90 7.39
C PRO A 511 12.30 -14.51 7.43
N ILE A 512 13.01 -14.82 6.35
CA ILE A 512 14.41 -14.44 6.16
C ILE A 512 14.45 -13.01 5.59
N ILE A 513 14.91 -12.07 6.40
CA ILE A 513 14.93 -10.64 6.08
C ILE A 513 16.18 -9.96 6.65
N VAL A 514 16.61 -8.86 6.03
CA VAL A 514 17.65 -7.99 6.58
C VAL A 514 17.07 -7.16 7.74
N ARG A 515 17.82 -7.10 8.84
CA ARG A 515 17.45 -6.42 10.09
C ARG A 515 18.61 -5.56 10.58
N GLN A 516 18.33 -4.31 10.94
CA GLN A 516 19.30 -3.42 11.57
C GLN A 516 19.29 -3.61 13.09
N LYS A 517 20.44 -3.99 13.64
CA LYS A 517 20.64 -4.22 15.09
C LYS A 517 21.61 -3.21 15.74
N ASP A 518 22.17 -2.30 14.94
CA ASP A 518 23.29 -1.42 15.30
C ASP A 518 22.87 0.06 15.50
N LEU A 519 21.58 0.30 15.77
CA LEU A 519 21.04 1.64 15.99
C LEU A 519 21.18 2.08 17.44
N THR A 520 21.36 3.38 17.61
CA THR A 520 21.55 4.08 18.87
C THR A 520 20.60 5.28 18.96
N GLU A 521 20.44 5.88 20.14
CA GLU A 521 19.61 7.09 20.33
C GLU A 521 19.99 8.23 19.36
N LYS A 522 21.27 8.37 19.01
CA LYS A 522 21.77 9.37 18.06
C LYS A 522 21.13 9.26 16.67
N ASP A 523 20.83 8.04 16.22
CA ASP A 523 20.21 7.79 14.91
C ASP A 523 18.76 8.34 14.85
N PHE A 524 18.17 8.69 16.01
CA PHE A 524 16.80 9.17 16.15
C PHE A 524 16.68 10.66 16.49
N GLU A 525 17.78 11.39 16.73
CA GLU A 525 17.77 12.83 17.08
C GLU A 525 17.08 13.72 16.02
N LYS A 526 17.02 13.26 14.77
CA LYS A 526 16.33 13.94 13.66
C LYS A 526 14.81 13.94 13.78
N TYR A 527 14.23 13.06 14.60
CA TYR A 527 12.78 12.95 14.76
C TYR A 527 12.28 13.87 15.86
N LYS A 528 11.21 14.61 15.58
CA LYS A 528 10.59 15.49 16.56
C LYS A 528 9.85 14.66 17.62
N SER A 529 9.99 15.11 18.87
CA SER A 529 9.21 14.53 19.96
C SER A 529 7.74 14.98 19.92
N GLU A 530 6.81 14.02 20.09
CA GLU A 530 5.35 14.21 20.10
C GLU A 530 4.70 13.38 21.23
N GLU A 531 3.70 13.95 21.89
CA GLU A 531 2.98 13.28 22.96
C GLU A 531 2.15 12.10 22.43
N ARG A 532 2.22 10.94 23.12
CA ARG A 532 1.38 9.78 22.82
C ARG A 532 -0.07 10.11 23.17
N MET A 533 -0.98 9.84 22.23
CA MET A 533 -2.41 10.07 22.44
C MET A 533 -2.91 9.21 23.61
N PRO A 534 -3.40 9.82 24.71
CA PRO A 534 -3.85 9.06 25.87
C PRO A 534 -5.13 8.30 25.55
N LEU A 535 -5.27 7.11 26.15
CA LEU A 535 -6.56 6.46 26.28
C LEU A 535 -7.27 7.02 27.51
N THR A 536 -8.57 7.22 27.40
CA THR A 536 -9.39 7.66 28.53
C THR A 536 -9.93 6.44 29.24
N HIS A 537 -9.77 6.40 30.56
CA HIS A 537 -10.30 5.34 31.41
C HIS A 537 -11.46 5.89 32.25
N MET A 538 -12.47 5.06 32.47
CA MET A 538 -13.55 5.38 33.39
C MET A 538 -13.00 5.60 34.81
N GLU A 539 -13.55 6.56 35.53
CA GLU A 539 -13.15 6.87 36.91
C GLU A 539 -13.29 5.66 37.85
N ALA A 540 -12.39 5.54 38.82
CA ALA A 540 -12.33 4.40 39.75
C ALA A 540 -13.66 4.14 40.47
N ASP A 541 -14.35 5.19 40.90
CA ASP A 541 -15.61 5.05 41.64
C ASP A 541 -16.78 4.61 40.76
N LEU A 542 -16.73 4.83 39.46
CA LEU A 542 -17.71 4.27 38.51
C LEU A 542 -17.37 2.82 38.18
N ARG A 543 -16.09 2.53 37.92
CA ARG A 543 -15.59 1.18 37.58
C ARG A 543 -15.96 0.11 38.60
N LYS A 544 -16.00 0.46 39.90
CA LYS A 544 -16.36 -0.46 41.00
C LYS A 544 -17.80 -0.97 40.95
N HIS A 545 -18.68 -0.31 40.20
CA HIS A 545 -20.12 -0.54 40.29
C HIS A 545 -20.77 -1.06 39.00
N ASN A 546 -19.97 -1.33 37.96
CA ASN A 546 -20.47 -1.88 36.70
C ASN A 546 -19.44 -2.77 35.99
N PHE A 547 -19.91 -3.46 34.96
CA PHE A 547 -19.10 -4.28 34.04
C PHE A 547 -19.03 -3.68 32.63
N GLU A 548 -19.32 -2.38 32.50
CA GLU A 548 -19.17 -1.67 31.21
C GLU A 548 -17.70 -1.60 30.80
N GLU A 549 -17.46 -1.40 29.51
CA GLU A 549 -16.11 -1.25 28.99
C GLU A 549 -15.47 0.01 29.59
N ILE A 550 -14.31 -0.16 30.24
CA ILE A 550 -13.70 0.92 31.03
C ILE A 550 -12.76 1.81 30.21
N VAL A 551 -12.36 1.37 29.02
CA VAL A 551 -11.44 2.09 28.14
C VAL A 551 -12.22 2.71 26.98
N THR A 552 -12.09 4.01 26.78
CA THR A 552 -12.57 4.68 25.57
C THR A 552 -11.46 4.76 24.55
N TYR A 553 -11.64 4.08 23.42
CA TYR A 553 -10.70 4.08 22.30
C TYR A 553 -10.78 5.37 21.46
N TYR A 554 -9.88 5.49 20.50
CA TYR A 554 -9.67 6.73 19.75
C TYR A 554 -10.87 7.14 18.90
N SER A 555 -11.09 8.45 18.81
CA SER A 555 -11.85 9.05 17.71
C SER A 555 -11.04 8.95 16.40
N GLU A 556 -11.68 9.17 15.24
CA GLU A 556 -10.97 9.22 13.95
C GLU A 556 -9.80 10.22 13.96
N SER A 557 -10.02 11.41 14.54
CA SER A 557 -9.00 12.46 14.64
C SER A 557 -7.81 12.01 15.48
N ASP A 558 -8.08 11.37 16.62
CA ASP A 558 -7.05 10.90 17.55
C ASP A 558 -6.28 9.70 16.99
N ALA A 559 -6.97 8.78 16.31
CA ALA A 559 -6.37 7.65 15.63
C ALA A 559 -5.44 8.12 14.50
N ARG A 560 -5.86 9.11 13.70
CA ARG A 560 -5.01 9.70 12.64
C ARG A 560 -3.78 10.39 13.19
N LYS A 561 -3.90 11.14 14.30
CA LYS A 561 -2.77 11.77 14.99
C LYS A 561 -1.81 10.72 15.53
N GLU A 562 -2.31 9.70 16.22
CA GLU A 562 -1.49 8.63 16.79
C GLU A 562 -0.80 7.80 15.70
N GLY A 563 -1.50 7.44 14.63
CA GLY A 563 -0.92 6.77 13.46
C GLY A 563 0.16 7.63 12.77
N SER A 564 0.00 8.96 12.78
CA SER A 564 1.00 9.90 12.25
C SER A 564 2.32 9.91 13.05
N ARG A 565 2.34 9.34 14.26
CA ARG A 565 3.57 9.13 15.05
C ARG A 565 4.39 7.92 14.57
N CYS A 566 3.91 7.09 13.65
CA CYS A 566 4.74 6.00 13.10
C CYS A 566 6.00 6.55 12.39
N LEU A 567 7.17 5.99 12.70
CA LEU A 567 8.46 6.41 12.13
C LEU A 567 8.80 5.77 10.77
N GLU A 568 7.95 4.87 10.26
CA GLU A 568 8.13 4.22 8.93
C GLU A 568 9.47 3.47 8.83
N CYS A 569 9.78 2.68 9.87
CA CYS A 569 11.09 2.08 10.07
C CYS A 569 11.44 1.00 9.03
N GLY A 570 10.43 0.29 8.51
CA GLY A 570 10.58 -0.76 7.51
C GLY A 570 10.71 -0.19 6.09
N CYS A 571 11.35 -0.95 5.21
CA CYS A 571 11.63 -0.54 3.84
C CYS A 571 10.34 -0.29 3.03
N LYS A 572 10.24 0.92 2.46
CA LYS A 572 9.14 1.36 1.58
C LYS A 572 9.03 0.58 0.27
N ASP A 573 10.09 -0.15 -0.11
CA ASP A 573 10.19 -0.91 -1.37
C ASP A 573 9.95 -2.41 -1.22
N TYR A 574 9.56 -2.89 -0.03
CA TYR A 574 9.57 -4.32 0.31
C TYR A 574 8.88 -5.22 -0.74
N PHE A 575 7.75 -4.78 -1.31
CA PHE A 575 6.98 -5.54 -2.31
C PHE A 575 7.53 -5.44 -3.74
N GLU A 576 8.44 -4.52 -4.03
CA GLU A 576 9.06 -4.34 -5.36
C GLU A 576 10.55 -4.73 -5.37
N CYS A 577 11.12 -5.07 -4.21
CA CYS A 577 12.54 -5.36 -4.03
C CYS A 577 12.92 -6.78 -4.52
N GLN A 578 13.62 -6.85 -5.64
CA GLN A 578 14.08 -8.12 -6.21
C GLN A 578 15.13 -8.82 -5.34
N LEU A 579 15.91 -8.06 -4.55
CA LEU A 579 16.93 -8.64 -3.68
C LEU A 579 16.31 -9.51 -2.58
N ILE A 580 15.18 -9.10 -2.00
CA ILE A 580 14.56 -9.89 -0.93
C ILE A 580 13.96 -11.19 -1.47
N ASP A 581 13.46 -11.17 -2.70
CA ASP A 581 12.92 -12.36 -3.36
C ASP A 581 14.03 -13.40 -3.59
N TYR A 582 15.19 -12.97 -4.09
CA TYR A 582 16.33 -13.88 -4.25
C TYR A 582 16.95 -14.33 -2.93
N ILE A 583 16.94 -13.51 -1.86
CA ILE A 583 17.36 -13.94 -0.52
C ILE A 583 16.49 -15.10 -0.02
N LYS A 584 15.16 -15.00 -0.21
CA LYS A 584 14.20 -16.02 0.19
C LYS A 584 14.33 -17.29 -0.67
N GLU A 585 14.44 -17.14 -1.99
CA GLU A 585 14.58 -18.25 -2.93
C GLU A 585 15.84 -19.09 -2.64
N GLU A 586 16.96 -18.41 -2.37
CA GLU A 586 18.26 -19.05 -2.19
C GLU A 586 18.59 -19.38 -0.71
N ASP A 587 17.67 -19.09 0.23
CA ASP A 587 17.81 -19.37 1.67
C ASP A 587 19.09 -18.76 2.27
N ILE A 588 19.32 -17.47 2.02
CA ILE A 588 20.53 -16.76 2.49
C ILE A 588 20.36 -16.30 3.93
N ASP A 589 21.20 -16.82 4.84
CA ASP A 589 21.26 -16.38 6.23
C ASP A 589 21.90 -14.98 6.35
N THR A 590 21.07 -13.94 6.29
CA THR A 590 21.52 -12.54 6.28
C THR A 590 22.21 -12.11 7.59
N ASP A 591 21.97 -12.81 8.71
CA ASP A 591 22.58 -12.47 9.99
C ASP A 591 24.07 -12.89 10.05
N LYS A 592 24.50 -13.84 9.20
CA LYS A 592 25.89 -14.32 9.15
C LYS A 592 26.76 -13.65 8.08
N GLU A 593 26.14 -12.93 7.14
CA GLU A 593 26.81 -12.44 5.93
C GLU A 593 27.19 -10.95 6.02
N LEU A 594 27.36 -10.42 7.23
CA LEU A 594 27.66 -9.00 7.46
C LEU A 594 29.12 -8.65 7.12
N GLY A 595 29.28 -7.63 6.28
CA GLY A 595 30.55 -7.00 5.93
C GLY A 595 30.89 -5.82 6.85
N GLN A 596 31.44 -4.74 6.29
CA GLN A 596 31.81 -3.53 7.05
C GLN A 596 30.60 -2.71 7.52
N ASN A 597 29.43 -2.87 6.89
CA ASN A 597 28.16 -2.22 7.25
C ASN A 597 28.25 -0.68 7.33
N HIS A 598 28.63 -0.06 6.22
CA HIS A 598 28.78 1.39 6.18
C HIS A 598 27.46 2.13 6.43
N LYS A 599 27.50 3.14 7.31
CA LYS A 599 26.41 4.11 7.51
C LYS A 599 26.66 5.31 6.60
N ARG A 600 26.00 5.36 5.43
CA ARG A 600 26.21 6.36 4.37
C ARG A 600 24.98 7.24 4.11
N TYR A 601 23.83 6.91 4.70
CA TYR A 601 22.61 7.69 4.49
C TYR A 601 22.69 9.10 5.06
N GLU A 602 22.39 10.07 4.22
CA GLU A 602 22.19 11.47 4.58
C GLU A 602 20.80 11.94 4.12
N PRO A 603 20.11 12.80 4.89
CA PRO A 603 18.82 13.37 4.47
C PRO A 603 18.92 14.11 3.12
N GLN A 604 17.99 13.81 2.21
CA GLN A 604 18.00 14.37 0.86
C GLN A 604 17.10 15.61 0.73
N THR A 605 17.59 16.67 0.09
CA THR A 605 16.82 17.92 -0.13
C THR A 605 15.87 17.85 -1.32
N HIS A 606 16.18 17.04 -2.34
CA HIS A 606 15.41 16.93 -3.58
C HIS A 606 13.91 16.67 -3.32
N GLU A 607 13.05 17.39 -4.06
CA GLU A 607 11.60 17.44 -3.80
C GLU A 607 10.88 16.09 -3.92
N PHE A 608 11.29 15.24 -4.88
CA PHE A 608 10.59 13.99 -5.22
C PHE A 608 11.37 12.70 -4.93
N ILE A 609 12.68 12.78 -4.75
CA ILE A 609 13.57 11.61 -4.79
C ILE A 609 14.24 11.48 -3.43
N ASP A 610 14.15 10.30 -2.84
CA ASP A 610 14.93 9.90 -1.68
C ASP A 610 16.00 8.88 -2.10
N ARG A 611 17.20 9.04 -1.55
CA ARG A 611 18.36 8.22 -1.90
C ARG A 611 18.98 7.70 -0.64
N ASN A 612 18.98 6.38 -0.54
CA ASN A 612 19.57 5.66 0.57
C ASN A 612 20.68 4.73 0.08
N PRO A 613 21.95 5.22 0.08
CA PRO A 613 23.10 4.40 -0.28
C PRO A 613 23.31 3.18 0.62
N ASP A 614 22.79 3.16 1.86
CA ASP A 614 22.88 1.99 2.76
C ASP A 614 22.20 0.75 2.14
N LYS A 615 21.20 0.95 1.27
CA LYS A 615 20.49 -0.14 0.58
C LYS A 615 21.13 -0.51 -0.77
N CYS A 616 22.11 0.24 -1.24
CA CYS A 616 22.61 0.12 -2.61
C CYS A 616 23.48 -1.13 -2.80
N ILE A 617 23.17 -1.91 -3.84
CA ILE A 617 23.99 -3.07 -4.27
C ILE A 617 24.97 -2.72 -5.41
N GLN A 618 25.17 -1.43 -5.69
CA GLN A 618 26.07 -0.91 -6.73
C GLN A 618 25.85 -1.51 -8.13
N CYS A 619 24.61 -1.82 -8.51
CA CYS A 619 24.33 -2.45 -9.82
C CYS A 619 24.57 -1.53 -11.03
N GLY A 620 24.70 -0.22 -10.79
CA GLY A 620 24.95 0.80 -11.81
C GLY A 620 23.75 1.20 -12.68
N LEU A 621 22.58 0.55 -12.54
CA LEU A 621 21.41 0.82 -13.39
C LEU A 621 20.94 2.28 -13.35
N CYS A 622 20.95 2.91 -12.17
CA CYS A 622 20.54 4.30 -12.02
C CYS A 622 21.49 5.30 -12.71
N VAL A 623 22.79 5.02 -12.70
CA VAL A 623 23.81 5.84 -13.40
C VAL A 623 23.64 5.67 -14.90
N ARG A 624 23.60 4.42 -15.36
CA ARG A 624 23.51 4.08 -16.78
C ARG A 624 22.20 4.56 -17.40
N THR A 625 21.07 4.46 -16.70
CA THR A 625 19.80 4.97 -17.25
C THR A 625 19.82 6.49 -17.35
N CYS A 626 20.48 7.18 -16.41
CA CYS A 626 20.62 8.63 -16.44
C CYS A 626 21.54 9.10 -17.58
N ASP A 627 22.60 8.35 -17.87
CA ASP A 627 23.60 8.66 -18.88
C ASP A 627 23.25 8.09 -20.27
N GLU A 628 23.28 6.76 -20.42
CA GLU A 628 23.07 6.04 -21.69
C GLU A 628 21.67 6.25 -22.26
N PHE A 629 20.63 6.12 -21.43
CA PHE A 629 19.23 6.18 -21.90
C PHE A 629 18.68 7.62 -21.90
N MET A 630 18.77 8.34 -20.79
CA MET A 630 18.26 9.72 -20.69
C MET A 630 19.20 10.78 -21.25
N GLY A 631 20.53 10.59 -21.21
CA GLY A 631 21.50 11.59 -21.71
C GLY A 631 21.63 12.83 -20.81
N ILE A 632 21.51 12.65 -19.50
CA ILE A 632 21.54 13.70 -18.48
C ILE A 632 22.78 13.60 -17.60
N THR A 633 23.23 12.38 -17.27
CA THR A 633 24.49 12.13 -16.53
C THR A 633 24.55 12.79 -15.14
N ALA A 634 23.40 12.99 -14.48
CA ALA A 634 23.33 13.60 -13.14
C ALA A 634 23.85 12.68 -12.01
N LEU A 635 24.07 11.39 -12.30
CA LEU A 635 24.52 10.38 -11.35
C LEU A 635 25.80 9.72 -11.83
N GLY A 636 26.73 9.42 -10.92
CA GLY A 636 27.95 8.68 -11.18
C GLY A 636 28.31 7.69 -10.07
N ILE A 637 29.28 6.82 -10.35
CA ILE A 637 29.98 6.02 -9.34
C ILE A 637 31.21 6.82 -8.91
N VAL A 638 31.28 7.20 -7.63
CA VAL A 638 32.47 7.84 -7.04
C VAL A 638 33.22 6.82 -6.17
N ASP A 639 34.48 7.13 -5.87
CA ASP A 639 35.41 6.27 -5.13
C ASP A 639 35.66 4.89 -5.81
N ARG A 640 36.31 3.95 -5.10
CA ARG A 640 36.71 2.64 -5.65
C ARG A 640 36.67 1.54 -4.59
N GLY A 641 36.39 0.31 -5.02
CA GLY A 641 36.37 -0.85 -4.14
C GLY A 641 35.16 -0.82 -3.20
N PHE A 642 35.36 -1.17 -1.93
CA PHE A 642 34.30 -1.17 -0.92
C PHE A 642 33.77 0.24 -0.57
N ASP A 643 34.55 1.28 -0.87
CA ASP A 643 34.14 2.67 -0.64
C ASP A 643 33.33 3.25 -1.81
N ALA A 644 33.18 2.50 -2.92
CA ALA A 644 32.46 3.00 -4.07
C ALA A 644 31.00 3.35 -3.71
N LEU A 645 30.50 4.48 -4.19
CA LEU A 645 29.10 4.85 -3.97
C LEU A 645 28.49 5.51 -5.20
N ILE A 646 27.17 5.36 -5.33
CA ILE A 646 26.42 6.12 -6.33
C ILE A 646 26.16 7.50 -5.73
N ALA A 647 26.66 8.55 -6.38
CA ALA A 647 26.55 9.94 -5.94
C ALA A 647 26.10 10.86 -7.09
N PRO A 648 25.46 12.01 -6.79
CA PRO A 648 25.30 13.08 -7.77
C PRO A 648 26.65 13.67 -8.20
N GLU A 649 26.64 14.38 -9.34
CA GLU A 649 27.82 15.07 -9.86
C GLU A 649 28.47 15.99 -8.82
N PHE A 650 29.80 15.90 -8.68
CA PHE A 650 30.61 16.64 -7.69
C PHE A 650 30.13 16.53 -6.24
N ASN A 651 29.38 15.48 -5.88
CA ASN A 651 28.75 15.31 -4.56
C ASN A 651 27.84 16.49 -4.16
N ARG A 652 27.27 17.20 -5.13
CA ARG A 652 26.28 18.26 -4.87
C ARG A 652 24.91 17.67 -4.56
N PRO A 653 24.00 18.41 -3.90
CA PRO A 653 22.59 18.03 -3.83
C PRO A 653 22.02 17.74 -5.23
N LEU A 654 21.21 16.69 -5.37
CA LEU A 654 20.73 16.25 -6.69
C LEU A 654 19.95 17.34 -7.45
N GLU A 655 19.25 18.22 -6.73
CA GLU A 655 18.52 19.35 -7.30
C GLU A 655 19.41 20.46 -7.89
N GLU A 656 20.69 20.49 -7.52
CA GLU A 656 21.69 21.42 -8.05
C GLU A 656 22.46 20.85 -9.25
N THR A 657 22.13 19.63 -9.67
CA THR A 657 22.71 18.95 -10.85
C THR A 657 21.80 19.08 -12.07
N ASP A 658 22.21 18.51 -13.21
CA ASP A 658 21.38 18.46 -14.42
C ASP A 658 20.14 17.55 -14.31
N CYS A 659 19.87 16.96 -13.13
CA CYS A 659 18.70 16.14 -12.87
C CYS A 659 17.39 16.84 -13.26
N ILE A 660 16.67 16.27 -14.23
CA ILE A 660 15.36 16.80 -14.68
C ILE A 660 14.15 16.17 -13.96
N SER A 661 14.37 15.43 -12.87
CA SER A 661 13.31 14.72 -12.14
C SER A 661 12.45 13.78 -13.01
N CYS A 662 13.07 13.02 -13.93
CA CYS A 662 12.33 12.07 -14.77
C CYS A 662 11.93 10.75 -14.06
N GLY A 663 12.52 10.47 -12.90
CA GLY A 663 12.23 9.27 -12.12
C GLY A 663 12.76 7.95 -12.69
N GLN A 664 13.45 7.95 -13.84
CA GLN A 664 13.95 6.70 -14.44
C GLN A 664 14.94 5.94 -13.54
N CYS A 665 15.74 6.66 -12.72
CA CYS A 665 16.62 6.04 -11.74
C CYS A 665 15.89 5.31 -10.61
N ILE A 666 14.66 5.73 -10.28
CA ILE A 666 13.77 5.05 -9.34
C ILE A 666 13.22 3.79 -10.00
N ASP A 667 12.66 3.92 -11.21
CA ASP A 667 11.98 2.82 -11.88
C ASP A 667 12.92 1.63 -12.21
N VAL A 668 14.25 1.85 -12.30
CA VAL A 668 15.24 0.79 -12.53
C VAL A 668 15.97 0.32 -11.27
N CYS A 669 15.68 0.89 -10.10
CA CYS A 669 16.35 0.50 -8.86
C CYS A 669 15.77 -0.83 -8.33
N PRO A 670 16.54 -1.92 -8.27
CA PRO A 670 16.00 -3.24 -7.90
C PRO A 670 15.87 -3.46 -6.38
N VAL A 671 16.34 -2.52 -5.56
CA VAL A 671 16.53 -2.68 -4.11
C VAL A 671 16.03 -1.51 -3.28
N GLY A 672 15.28 -0.58 -3.87
CA GLY A 672 14.77 0.59 -3.17
C GLY A 672 15.84 1.51 -2.57
N ALA A 673 17.04 1.55 -3.17
CA ALA A 673 18.10 2.49 -2.78
C ALA A 673 17.86 3.91 -3.33
N ILE A 674 17.08 4.03 -4.40
CA ILE A 674 16.57 5.30 -4.91
C ILE A 674 15.06 5.13 -5.02
N GLN A 675 14.32 5.92 -4.25
CA GLN A 675 12.87 5.81 -4.13
C GLN A 675 12.23 7.17 -4.38
N GLU A 676 10.94 7.17 -4.69
CA GLU A 676 10.15 8.40 -4.65
C GLU A 676 9.68 8.71 -3.24
N LYS A 677 9.64 10.00 -2.89
CA LYS A 677 8.97 10.48 -1.68
C LYS A 677 7.46 10.45 -1.94
N MET A 678 6.75 9.48 -1.38
CA MET A 678 5.32 9.32 -1.66
C MET A 678 4.54 10.54 -1.17
N ARG A 679 3.54 10.97 -1.94
CA ARG A 679 2.73 12.17 -1.67
C ARG A 679 1.48 11.85 -0.84
N THR A 680 1.65 11.01 0.18
CA THR A 680 0.64 10.64 1.17
C THR A 680 1.06 11.16 2.55
N GLN A 681 0.17 11.15 3.54
CA GLN A 681 0.52 11.57 4.91
C GLN A 681 1.58 10.65 5.52
N LYS A 682 1.48 9.35 5.22
CA LYS A 682 2.47 8.33 5.52
C LYS A 682 2.85 7.52 4.29
N GLU A 683 4.14 7.31 4.12
CA GLU A 683 4.82 6.56 3.07
C GLU A 683 5.03 5.12 3.54
N ILE A 684 4.03 4.27 3.33
CA ILE A 684 4.04 2.88 3.80
C ILE A 684 4.18 1.89 2.63
N PRO A 685 4.90 0.77 2.82
CA PRO A 685 4.94 -0.29 1.83
C PRO A 685 3.59 -1.02 1.82
N LEU A 686 2.93 -1.04 0.66
CA LEU A 686 1.71 -1.80 0.40
C LEU A 686 1.90 -2.62 -0.88
N ASN A 687 1.18 -3.73 -0.99
CA ASN A 687 1.07 -4.44 -2.26
C ASN A 687 -0.03 -3.77 -3.09
N LEU A 688 0.34 -2.70 -3.80
CA LEU A 688 -0.60 -1.82 -4.48
C LEU A 688 -1.23 -2.47 -5.71
N GLU A 689 -2.52 -2.20 -5.91
CA GLU A 689 -3.22 -2.50 -7.15
C GLU A 689 -2.68 -1.65 -8.29
N LYS A 690 -2.63 -2.23 -9.50
CA LYS A 690 -2.04 -1.59 -10.69
C LYS A 690 -3.09 -1.45 -11.78
N THR A 691 -3.40 -0.21 -12.14
CA THR A 691 -4.38 0.11 -13.19
C THR A 691 -3.72 0.89 -14.33
N GLU A 692 -3.93 0.44 -15.57
CA GLU A 692 -3.46 1.17 -16.75
C GLU A 692 -4.29 2.44 -16.99
N GLY A 693 -3.62 3.54 -17.32
CA GLY A 693 -4.26 4.80 -17.71
C GLY A 693 -3.38 5.66 -18.60
N VAL A 694 -3.79 6.92 -18.77
CA VAL A 694 -3.11 7.89 -19.65
C VAL A 694 -2.81 9.18 -18.88
N CYS A 695 -1.60 9.70 -19.04
CA CYS A 695 -1.21 10.99 -18.45
C CYS A 695 -2.02 12.16 -19.07
N ALA A 696 -2.66 12.95 -18.21
CA ALA A 696 -3.50 14.09 -18.58
C ALA A 696 -2.74 15.42 -18.79
N SER A 697 -1.40 15.43 -18.64
CA SER A 697 -0.66 16.70 -18.53
C SER A 697 -0.33 17.35 -19.87
N CYS A 698 -0.10 16.58 -20.93
CA CYS A 698 0.27 17.11 -22.25
C CYS A 698 -0.18 16.19 -23.39
N SER A 699 -0.04 16.63 -24.62
CA SER A 699 -0.57 15.95 -25.81
C SER A 699 0.13 14.64 -26.20
N LEU A 700 1.25 14.29 -25.57
CA LEU A 700 1.91 13.00 -25.78
C LEU A 700 1.08 11.83 -25.23
N GLY A 701 0.22 12.07 -24.24
CA GLY A 701 -0.63 11.02 -23.65
C GLY A 701 0.20 9.81 -23.19
N CYS A 702 1.27 10.02 -22.42
CA CYS A 702 2.13 8.91 -21.99
C CYS A 702 1.31 7.83 -21.25
N ASN A 703 1.49 6.56 -21.61
CA ASN A 703 0.82 5.43 -20.95
C ASN A 703 1.39 5.25 -19.53
N VAL A 704 0.51 5.30 -18.53
CA VAL A 704 0.88 5.20 -17.12
C VAL A 704 0.25 3.98 -16.47
N ILE A 705 0.86 3.52 -15.38
CA ILE A 705 0.30 2.59 -14.42
C ILE A 705 0.09 3.36 -13.12
N TYR A 706 -1.17 3.57 -12.74
CA TYR A 706 -1.53 4.05 -11.41
C TYR A 706 -1.37 2.91 -10.42
N GLN A 707 -0.54 3.10 -9.40
CA GLN A 707 -0.44 2.18 -8.27
C GLN A 707 -1.21 2.76 -7.09
N HIS A 708 -2.25 2.07 -6.65
CA HIS A 708 -3.23 2.58 -5.69
C HIS A 708 -3.69 1.50 -4.71
N GLU A 709 -4.28 1.94 -3.60
CA GLU A 709 -5.03 1.08 -2.68
C GLU A 709 -6.21 1.91 -2.20
N GLY A 710 -7.41 1.37 -2.25
CA GLY A 710 -8.60 2.06 -1.75
C GLY A 710 -8.91 3.37 -2.50
N LYS A 711 -8.89 4.49 -1.77
CA LYS A 711 -9.25 5.83 -2.29
C LYS A 711 -8.02 6.71 -2.63
N LEU A 712 -6.81 6.17 -2.53
CA LEU A 712 -5.56 6.93 -2.72
C LEU A 712 -4.66 6.31 -3.77
N ILE A 713 -4.02 7.16 -4.58
CA ILE A 713 -2.95 6.77 -5.51
C ILE A 713 -1.61 7.01 -4.82
N TYR A 714 -0.79 5.98 -4.69
CA TYR A 714 0.50 6.08 -3.99
C TYR A 714 1.63 6.43 -4.95
N LYS A 715 1.60 5.86 -6.16
CA LYS A 715 2.67 5.99 -7.15
C LYS A 715 2.11 6.00 -8.57
N VAL A 716 2.87 6.59 -9.50
CA VAL A 716 2.63 6.48 -10.94
C VAL A 716 3.91 5.99 -11.62
N THR A 717 3.81 4.98 -12.47
CA THR A 717 4.96 4.41 -13.20
C THR A 717 4.68 4.37 -14.70
N PRO A 718 5.69 4.41 -15.58
CA PRO A 718 5.45 4.21 -17.01
C PRO A 718 4.95 2.79 -17.28
N ASN A 719 4.01 2.64 -18.20
CA ASN A 719 3.74 1.33 -18.79
C ASN A 719 4.86 0.99 -19.78
N ARG A 720 5.83 0.18 -19.36
CA ARG A 720 7.00 -0.18 -20.18
C ARG A 720 6.69 -1.06 -21.39
N LEU A 721 5.50 -1.65 -21.45
CA LEU A 721 5.06 -2.47 -22.58
C LEU A 721 4.51 -1.61 -23.73
N LYS A 722 4.34 -0.30 -23.53
CA LYS A 722 3.77 0.63 -24.50
C LYS A 722 4.73 1.79 -24.78
N ASP A 723 4.77 2.22 -26.05
CA ASP A 723 5.67 3.28 -26.54
C ASP A 723 7.14 3.04 -26.11
N ASP A 724 7.82 4.04 -25.55
CA ASP A 724 9.22 3.93 -25.09
C ASP A 724 9.35 3.76 -23.56
N GLY A 725 8.23 3.67 -22.83
CA GLY A 725 8.23 3.42 -21.38
C GLY A 725 8.86 4.53 -20.53
N VAL A 726 8.64 5.81 -20.86
CA VAL A 726 9.23 6.98 -20.19
C VAL A 726 8.17 7.98 -19.75
N LEU A 727 8.34 8.55 -18.56
CA LEU A 727 7.57 9.70 -18.07
C LEU A 727 8.48 10.91 -17.85
N CYS A 728 7.89 12.11 -17.93
CA CYS A 728 8.51 13.33 -17.43
C CYS A 728 8.16 13.55 -15.95
N LYS A 729 8.75 14.59 -15.34
CA LYS A 729 8.44 15.03 -13.96
C LYS A 729 6.93 15.11 -13.70
N LYS A 730 6.17 15.73 -14.61
CA LYS A 730 4.72 15.94 -14.45
C LYS A 730 3.96 14.61 -14.36
N GLY A 731 4.15 13.74 -15.36
CA GLY A 731 3.47 12.45 -15.41
C GLY A 731 3.91 11.48 -14.30
N LYS A 732 5.15 11.61 -13.82
CA LYS A 732 5.70 10.74 -12.76
C LYS A 732 5.28 11.18 -11.36
N PHE A 733 5.28 12.49 -11.05
CA PHE A 733 5.17 12.98 -9.67
C PHE A 733 4.03 13.96 -9.41
N GLU A 734 3.53 14.69 -10.41
CA GLU A 734 2.51 15.75 -10.22
C GLU A 734 1.08 15.18 -10.30
N PHE A 735 0.84 14.01 -9.70
CA PHE A 735 -0.48 13.37 -9.58
C PHE A 735 -1.12 13.57 -8.19
N ASP A 736 -0.40 14.23 -7.27
CA ASP A 736 -0.80 14.46 -5.88
C ASP A 736 -2.16 15.18 -5.75
N TYR A 737 -2.53 15.98 -6.75
CA TYR A 737 -3.83 16.65 -6.81
C TYR A 737 -5.00 15.66 -6.66
N ILE A 738 -4.86 14.42 -7.14
CA ILE A 738 -5.91 13.39 -7.04
C ILE A 738 -6.21 13.06 -5.57
N ASN A 739 -5.17 13.05 -4.73
CA ASN A 739 -5.25 12.69 -3.31
C ASN A 739 -5.65 13.84 -2.38
N LYS A 740 -5.57 15.09 -2.84
CA LYS A 740 -5.86 16.26 -2.01
C LYS A 740 -7.26 16.19 -1.39
N THR A 741 -7.36 16.62 -0.14
CA THR A 741 -8.60 16.58 0.66
C THR A 741 -9.49 17.79 0.45
N ASN A 742 -8.97 18.91 -0.08
CA ASN A 742 -9.71 20.14 -0.34
C ASN A 742 -10.47 20.11 -1.69
N ARG A 743 -10.94 18.94 -2.12
CA ARG A 743 -11.72 18.78 -3.35
C ARG A 743 -13.17 19.21 -3.13
N LEU A 744 -13.81 19.67 -4.20
CA LEU A 744 -15.26 19.86 -4.21
C LEU A 744 -15.93 18.48 -4.17
N MET A 745 -16.70 18.21 -3.12
CA MET A 745 -17.33 16.91 -2.89
C MET A 745 -18.78 16.85 -3.38
N GLY A 746 -19.42 18.00 -3.58
CA GLY A 746 -20.80 18.11 -4.03
C GLY A 746 -21.07 19.46 -4.71
N PRO A 747 -22.24 19.60 -5.37
CA PRO A 747 -22.64 20.85 -6.00
C PRO A 747 -22.98 21.95 -4.99
N SER A 748 -22.79 23.20 -5.37
CA SER A 748 -23.27 24.36 -4.60
C SER A 748 -23.86 25.45 -5.49
N LEU A 749 -24.87 26.15 -4.98
CA LEU A 749 -25.59 27.22 -5.66
C LEU A 749 -25.49 28.52 -4.85
N LYS A 750 -25.20 29.63 -5.52
CA LYS A 750 -25.18 30.95 -4.90
C LYS A 750 -26.55 31.61 -4.95
N VAL A 751 -27.14 31.80 -3.78
CA VAL A 751 -28.39 32.53 -3.60
C VAL A 751 -28.08 33.82 -2.83
N LYS A 752 -28.36 34.98 -3.44
CA LYS A 752 -28.07 36.31 -2.86
C LYS A 752 -26.62 36.49 -2.38
N GLY A 753 -25.67 35.89 -3.10
CA GLY A 753 -24.24 35.96 -2.79
C GLY A 753 -23.74 34.92 -1.77
N VAL A 754 -24.63 34.12 -1.18
CA VAL A 754 -24.26 33.05 -0.24
C VAL A 754 -24.28 31.70 -0.95
N ALA A 755 -23.17 30.95 -0.88
CA ALA A 755 -23.11 29.58 -1.41
C ALA A 755 -23.86 28.62 -0.49
N THR A 756 -24.71 27.78 -1.08
CA THR A 756 -25.48 26.74 -0.38
C THR A 756 -25.28 25.42 -1.08
N ASP A 757 -24.93 24.37 -0.34
CA ASP A 757 -24.78 23.02 -0.88
C ASP A 757 -26.15 22.48 -1.32
N ILE A 758 -26.18 21.85 -2.50
CA ILE A 758 -27.40 21.27 -3.07
C ILE A 758 -27.12 19.85 -3.58
N SER A 759 -28.16 19.05 -3.78
CA SER A 759 -28.00 17.71 -4.34
C SER A 759 -27.60 17.76 -5.82
N PHE A 760 -27.01 16.68 -6.34
CA PHE A 760 -26.76 16.53 -7.78
C PHE A 760 -28.04 16.63 -8.61
N GLU A 761 -29.17 16.16 -8.06
CA GLU A 761 -30.47 16.24 -8.73
C GLU A 761 -30.96 17.69 -8.85
N ASP A 762 -30.87 18.46 -7.78
CA ASP A 762 -31.25 19.88 -7.78
C ASP A 762 -30.32 20.69 -8.69
N ALA A 763 -29.02 20.38 -8.68
CA ALA A 763 -28.03 21.06 -9.52
C ALA A 763 -28.30 20.82 -11.01
N LYS A 764 -28.66 19.59 -11.39
CA LYS A 764 -29.11 19.24 -12.75
C LYS A 764 -30.33 20.06 -13.15
N ILE A 765 -31.36 20.10 -12.29
CA ILE A 765 -32.61 20.82 -12.57
C ILE A 765 -32.31 22.33 -12.73
N GLU A 766 -31.54 22.91 -11.82
CA GLU A 766 -31.16 24.33 -11.85
C GLU A 766 -30.38 24.67 -13.13
N LEU A 767 -29.31 23.92 -13.43
CA LEU A 767 -28.49 24.14 -14.62
C LEU A 767 -29.34 24.13 -15.89
N ILE A 768 -30.07 23.04 -16.12
CA ILE A 768 -30.78 22.83 -17.38
C ILE A 768 -31.96 23.78 -17.52
N SER A 769 -32.69 24.06 -16.44
CA SER A 769 -33.83 24.98 -16.47
C SER A 769 -33.38 26.41 -16.76
N LYS A 770 -32.25 26.86 -16.18
CA LYS A 770 -31.69 28.19 -16.45
C LYS A 770 -31.19 28.32 -17.88
N LEU A 771 -30.47 27.32 -18.40
CA LEU A 771 -30.03 27.31 -19.78
C LEU A 771 -31.22 27.35 -20.77
N LYS A 772 -32.25 26.54 -20.54
CA LYS A 772 -33.50 26.59 -21.34
C LYS A 772 -34.17 27.95 -21.29
N SER A 773 -34.26 28.56 -20.10
CA SER A 773 -34.87 29.88 -19.92
C SER A 773 -34.10 30.97 -20.68
N ILE A 774 -32.77 30.97 -20.60
CA ILE A 774 -31.93 31.96 -21.28
C ILE A 774 -32.01 31.79 -22.80
N LYS A 775 -31.97 30.54 -23.29
CA LYS A 775 -32.22 30.24 -24.70
C LYS A 775 -33.56 30.80 -25.17
N TYR A 776 -34.62 30.62 -24.38
CA TYR A 776 -35.96 31.09 -24.74
C TYR A 776 -36.06 32.62 -24.79
N LEU A 777 -35.37 33.32 -23.89
CA LEU A 777 -35.41 34.79 -23.80
C LEU A 777 -34.48 35.48 -24.82
N HIS A 778 -33.29 34.93 -25.06
CA HIS A 778 -32.21 35.60 -25.81
C HIS A 778 -31.82 34.89 -27.11
N GLY A 779 -32.41 33.73 -27.40
CA GLY A 779 -32.12 32.94 -28.60
C GLY A 779 -31.02 31.89 -28.40
N LYS A 780 -30.81 31.08 -29.43
CA LYS A 780 -29.98 29.86 -29.36
C LYS A 780 -28.47 30.10 -29.16
N ASP A 781 -27.93 31.20 -29.65
CA ASP A 781 -26.48 31.51 -29.55
C ASP A 781 -26.14 32.31 -28.27
N SER A 782 -27.09 32.41 -27.33
CA SER A 782 -26.91 33.12 -26.05
C SER A 782 -26.23 32.27 -24.96
N ILE A 783 -25.89 31.02 -25.25
CA ILE A 783 -25.25 30.08 -24.32
C ILE A 783 -23.87 29.70 -24.86
N GLY A 784 -22.82 29.89 -24.06
CA GLY A 784 -21.46 29.47 -24.38
C GLY A 784 -20.96 28.33 -23.48
N PHE A 785 -20.14 27.44 -24.03
CA PHE A 785 -19.39 26.43 -23.30
C PHE A 785 -17.90 26.58 -23.54
N LEU A 786 -17.12 26.64 -22.45
CA LEU A 786 -15.66 26.63 -22.46
C LEU A 786 -15.17 25.40 -21.72
N ILE A 787 -14.57 24.47 -22.46
CA ILE A 787 -14.11 23.18 -21.93
C ILE A 787 -12.60 23.11 -21.83
N SER A 788 -12.12 22.40 -20.82
CA SER A 788 -10.76 21.87 -20.77
C SER A 788 -10.67 20.60 -21.62
N GLN A 789 -9.57 20.46 -22.35
CA GLN A 789 -9.31 19.27 -23.18
C GLN A 789 -9.13 17.99 -22.35
N ARG A 790 -8.87 18.10 -21.04
CA ARG A 790 -8.50 16.97 -20.17
C ARG A 790 -9.64 15.99 -19.87
N LEU A 791 -10.85 16.25 -20.38
CA LEU A 791 -11.96 15.30 -20.37
C LEU A 791 -11.70 14.15 -21.33
N THR A 792 -12.34 13.01 -21.09
CA THR A 792 -12.34 11.89 -22.05
C THR A 792 -13.14 12.24 -23.29
N ASN A 793 -12.90 11.55 -24.41
CA ASN A 793 -13.67 11.75 -25.64
C ASN A 793 -15.16 11.50 -25.43
N GLU A 794 -15.52 10.55 -24.56
CA GLU A 794 -16.90 10.22 -24.22
C GLU A 794 -17.55 11.36 -23.42
N GLU A 795 -16.86 11.91 -22.43
CA GLU A 795 -17.32 13.10 -21.70
C GLU A 795 -17.46 14.33 -22.63
N LEU A 796 -16.50 14.55 -23.53
CA LEU A 796 -16.56 15.62 -24.54
C LEU A 796 -17.75 15.45 -25.49
N GLU A 797 -18.02 14.22 -25.94
CA GLU A 797 -19.17 13.91 -26.78
C GLU A 797 -20.50 14.19 -26.07
N LEU A 798 -20.61 13.89 -24.77
CA LEU A 798 -21.79 14.25 -23.98
C LEU A 798 -21.96 15.77 -23.89
N VAL A 799 -20.89 16.54 -23.64
CA VAL A 799 -20.95 18.01 -23.67
C VAL A 799 -21.37 18.54 -25.04
N ARG A 800 -20.87 17.95 -26.14
CA ARG A 800 -21.27 18.32 -27.51
C ARG A 800 -22.74 18.00 -27.79
N ARG A 801 -23.24 16.87 -27.29
CA ARG A 801 -24.67 16.52 -27.40
C ARG A 801 -25.54 17.49 -26.60
N LEU A 802 -25.08 17.90 -25.41
CA LEU A 802 -25.75 18.90 -24.58
C LEU A 802 -25.87 20.23 -25.31
N SER A 803 -24.80 20.73 -25.92
CA SER A 803 -24.83 21.98 -26.71
C SER A 803 -25.73 21.85 -27.94
N THR A 804 -25.69 20.71 -28.63
CA THR A 804 -26.54 20.42 -29.78
C THR A 804 -28.03 20.44 -29.42
N GLN A 805 -28.43 19.85 -28.29
CA GLN A 805 -29.81 19.89 -27.80
C GLN A 805 -30.25 21.29 -27.36
N LEU A 806 -29.31 22.12 -26.88
CA LEU A 806 -29.53 23.53 -26.61
C LEU A 806 -29.47 24.39 -27.88
N GLU A 807 -29.15 23.82 -29.04
CA GLU A 807 -29.02 24.47 -30.35
C GLU A 807 -27.97 25.60 -30.40
N THR A 808 -26.97 25.56 -29.51
CA THR A 808 -25.84 26.51 -29.54
C THR A 808 -24.64 25.90 -30.24
N ASP A 809 -23.98 26.67 -31.11
CA ASP A 809 -22.69 26.32 -31.69
C ASP A 809 -21.52 26.95 -30.90
N MET A 810 -21.76 27.79 -29.89
CA MET A 810 -20.75 28.51 -29.10
C MET A 810 -20.02 27.59 -28.10
N ILE A 811 -19.40 26.52 -28.60
CA ILE A 811 -18.57 25.60 -27.84
C ILE A 811 -17.10 25.74 -28.26
N GLY A 812 -16.20 25.78 -27.29
CA GLY A 812 -14.78 25.97 -27.57
C GLY A 812 -13.89 25.73 -26.36
N SER A 813 -12.63 26.06 -26.50
CA SER A 813 -11.64 25.99 -25.42
C SER A 813 -10.66 27.16 -25.50
N ILE A 814 -10.05 27.50 -24.37
CA ILE A 814 -9.04 28.55 -24.27
C ILE A 814 -7.76 28.17 -25.03
N ASN A 815 -7.42 26.88 -25.06
CA ASN A 815 -6.16 26.40 -25.65
C ASN A 815 -6.29 25.84 -27.09
N ILE A 816 -7.47 25.93 -27.71
CA ILE A 816 -7.69 25.49 -29.11
C ILE A 816 -8.01 26.70 -29.98
N SER A 817 -7.46 26.71 -31.20
CA SER A 817 -7.79 27.70 -32.23
C SER A 817 -8.30 27.01 -33.49
N GLY A 818 -9.19 27.67 -34.24
CA GLY A 818 -9.72 27.13 -35.49
C GLY A 818 -8.68 26.92 -36.60
N ASP A 819 -7.47 27.47 -36.43
CA ASP A 819 -6.36 27.41 -37.37
C ASP A 819 -5.30 26.34 -37.00
N ASP A 820 -5.54 25.52 -35.97
CA ASP A 820 -4.57 24.57 -35.44
C ASP A 820 -4.13 23.53 -36.49
N ILE A 821 -2.82 23.30 -36.57
CA ILE A 821 -2.25 22.32 -37.49
C ILE A 821 -2.27 20.94 -36.85
N GLN A 822 -2.85 19.97 -37.57
CA GLN A 822 -2.91 18.58 -37.16
C GLN A 822 -1.67 17.81 -37.60
N SER A 823 -1.31 16.81 -36.79
CA SER A 823 -0.29 15.84 -37.16
C SER A 823 -0.72 15.05 -38.40
N THR A 824 0.26 14.70 -39.24
CA THR A 824 0.08 13.92 -40.47
C THR A 824 0.90 12.63 -40.48
N VAL A 825 1.65 12.40 -39.40
CA VAL A 825 2.41 11.18 -39.13
C VAL A 825 2.16 10.71 -37.71
N LYS A 826 2.26 9.40 -37.49
CA LYS A 826 2.15 8.78 -36.17
C LYS A 826 3.47 8.79 -35.40
N TYR A 827 3.38 8.68 -34.08
CA TYR A 827 4.51 8.54 -33.16
C TYR A 827 5.47 7.42 -33.57
N GLU A 828 4.93 6.25 -33.97
CA GLU A 828 5.72 5.09 -34.39
C GLU A 828 6.43 5.30 -35.74
N GLU A 829 5.94 6.23 -36.58
CA GLU A 829 6.55 6.49 -37.88
C GLU A 829 7.93 7.14 -37.75
N LEU A 830 8.24 7.75 -36.60
CA LEU A 830 9.56 8.28 -36.26
C LEU A 830 10.65 7.20 -36.31
N ASN A 831 10.32 5.93 -35.99
CA ASN A 831 11.29 4.82 -35.95
C ASN A 831 12.00 4.60 -37.30
N ASN A 832 11.34 5.00 -38.40
CA ASN A 832 11.80 4.84 -39.77
C ASN A 832 12.05 6.17 -40.50
N ALA A 833 12.15 7.28 -39.77
CA ALA A 833 12.51 8.58 -40.33
C ALA A 833 13.96 8.59 -40.84
N GLU A 834 14.20 9.25 -41.98
CA GLU A 834 15.56 9.48 -42.51
C GLU A 834 16.14 10.80 -42.03
N LEU A 835 15.29 11.76 -41.68
CA LEU A 835 15.64 13.06 -41.12
C LEU A 835 14.53 13.51 -40.18
N ILE A 836 14.90 13.98 -38.99
CA ILE A 836 13.97 14.65 -38.07
C ILE A 836 14.36 16.12 -38.02
N LEU A 837 13.41 17.01 -38.30
CA LEU A 837 13.54 18.45 -38.15
C LEU A 837 12.79 18.86 -36.88
N ALA A 838 13.48 19.05 -35.76
CA ALA A 838 12.86 19.44 -34.49
C ALA A 838 12.85 20.97 -34.38
N VAL A 839 11.66 21.56 -34.36
CA VAL A 839 11.47 23.02 -34.29
C VAL A 839 10.85 23.41 -32.95
N GLY A 840 11.54 24.27 -32.20
CA GLY A 840 11.22 24.66 -30.84
C GLY A 840 11.96 23.84 -29.78
N ASN A 841 11.53 23.93 -28.52
CA ASN A 841 12.22 23.35 -27.36
C ASN A 841 11.68 21.95 -27.03
N VAL A 842 11.70 21.04 -28.02
CA VAL A 842 11.00 19.75 -27.95
C VAL A 842 11.38 18.92 -26.72
N TYR A 843 12.65 18.82 -26.35
CA TYR A 843 13.06 18.00 -25.19
C TYR A 843 12.61 18.63 -23.87
N GLU A 844 12.78 19.94 -23.73
CA GLU A 844 12.41 20.69 -22.53
C GLU A 844 10.89 20.69 -22.30
N SER A 845 10.12 20.86 -23.38
CA SER A 845 8.65 20.84 -23.35
C SER A 845 8.09 19.41 -23.22
N PHE A 846 8.73 18.44 -23.86
CA PHE A 846 8.25 17.06 -24.02
C PHE A 846 9.38 16.03 -23.84
N ALA A 847 9.91 15.92 -22.62
CA ALA A 847 11.06 15.04 -22.33
C ALA A 847 10.95 13.60 -22.87
N PRO A 848 9.80 12.89 -22.80
CA PRO A 848 9.69 11.55 -23.37
C PRO A 848 9.93 11.51 -24.88
N MET A 849 9.46 12.54 -25.60
CA MET A 849 9.73 12.68 -27.04
C MET A 849 11.20 12.98 -27.31
N GLY A 850 11.82 13.85 -26.51
CA GLY A 850 13.25 14.12 -26.59
C GLY A 850 14.11 12.86 -26.43
N VAL A 851 13.78 12.02 -25.45
CA VAL A 851 14.44 10.72 -25.21
C VAL A 851 14.26 9.78 -26.39
N LYS A 852 13.04 9.68 -26.94
CA LYS A 852 12.80 8.86 -28.14
C LYS A 852 13.71 9.28 -29.28
N ILE A 853 13.73 10.56 -29.63
CA ILE A 853 14.52 11.08 -30.76
C ILE A 853 16.01 10.77 -30.57
N LYS A 854 16.52 11.00 -29.36
CA LYS A 854 17.91 10.66 -28.99
C LYS A 854 18.20 9.19 -29.26
N ASN A 855 17.36 8.29 -28.72
CA ASN A 855 17.60 6.84 -28.79
C ASN A 855 17.38 6.25 -30.19
N LEU A 856 16.61 6.93 -31.06
CA LEU A 856 16.50 6.56 -32.46
C LEU A 856 17.81 6.73 -33.23
N ASN A 857 18.71 7.61 -32.77
CA ASN A 857 20.01 7.90 -33.37
C ASN A 857 19.95 8.10 -34.90
N ARG A 858 18.99 8.93 -35.34
CA ARG A 858 18.78 9.30 -36.76
C ARG A 858 19.33 10.71 -37.02
N PRO A 859 19.60 11.07 -38.29
CA PRO A 859 19.91 12.45 -38.64
C PRO A 859 18.85 13.40 -38.08
N LEU A 860 19.30 14.35 -37.26
CA LEU A 860 18.46 15.29 -36.53
C LEU A 860 18.98 16.70 -36.77
N ILE A 861 18.08 17.62 -37.09
CA ILE A 861 18.37 19.04 -37.09
C ILE A 861 17.51 19.70 -36.01
N SER A 862 18.18 20.34 -35.05
CA SER A 862 17.55 21.09 -33.96
C SER A 862 17.46 22.57 -34.36
N ILE A 863 16.27 23.17 -34.28
CA ILE A 863 16.04 24.58 -34.66
C ILE A 863 15.22 25.25 -33.56
N SER A 864 15.77 26.26 -32.90
CA SER A 864 15.14 26.88 -31.73
C SER A 864 15.59 28.33 -31.56
N GLU A 865 14.96 29.06 -30.64
CA GLU A 865 15.40 30.42 -30.30
C GLU A 865 16.61 30.45 -29.36
N LYS A 866 16.80 29.38 -28.59
CA LYS A 866 17.83 29.21 -27.57
C LYS A 866 18.34 27.77 -27.59
N GLY A 867 19.52 27.53 -27.05
CA GLY A 867 20.07 26.17 -27.00
C GLY A 867 19.18 25.17 -26.25
N THR A 868 19.12 23.95 -26.78
CA THR A 868 18.30 22.85 -26.24
C THR A 868 19.14 21.61 -25.97
N ARG A 869 18.61 20.65 -25.21
CA ARG A 869 19.29 19.36 -25.01
C ARG A 869 19.48 18.59 -26.32
N LEU A 870 18.57 18.74 -27.29
CA LEU A 870 18.69 18.07 -28.59
C LEU A 870 19.92 18.52 -29.37
N ASP A 871 20.45 19.73 -29.11
CA ASP A 871 21.62 20.24 -29.81
C ASP A 871 22.83 19.28 -29.68
N HIS A 872 23.00 18.65 -28.51
CA HIS A 872 24.10 17.72 -28.22
C HIS A 872 24.00 16.40 -29.00
N PHE A 873 22.79 16.03 -29.42
CA PHE A 873 22.52 14.79 -30.15
C PHE A 873 22.24 15.04 -31.64
N SER A 874 22.14 16.31 -32.04
CA SER A 874 21.78 16.71 -33.39
C SER A 874 22.97 16.60 -34.36
N THR A 875 22.67 16.29 -35.61
CA THR A 875 23.66 16.36 -36.70
C THR A 875 23.99 17.82 -37.03
N ALA A 876 23.03 18.72 -36.84
CA ALA A 876 23.22 20.17 -36.90
C ALA A 876 22.20 20.87 -35.99
N SER A 877 22.59 22.00 -35.39
CA SER A 877 21.70 22.85 -34.60
C SER A 877 21.78 24.31 -35.04
N TYR A 878 20.64 24.99 -35.08
CA TYR A 878 20.54 26.39 -35.47
C TYR A 878 19.73 27.17 -34.44
N GLN A 879 20.36 28.19 -33.85
CA GLN A 879 19.75 29.04 -32.83
C GLN A 879 19.49 30.43 -33.42
N THR A 880 18.23 30.85 -33.52
CA THR A 880 17.88 32.18 -34.04
C THR A 880 16.68 32.79 -33.32
N LYS A 881 16.77 34.07 -32.99
CA LYS A 881 15.66 34.83 -32.38
C LYS A 881 14.53 35.16 -33.37
N ASN A 882 14.73 34.93 -34.67
CA ASN A 882 13.74 35.23 -35.69
C ASN A 882 13.49 34.00 -36.56
N LEU A 883 12.80 33.01 -35.96
CA LEU A 883 12.41 31.77 -36.61
C LEU A 883 11.51 32.01 -37.83
N GLU A 884 10.64 33.02 -37.78
CA GLU A 884 9.75 33.35 -38.88
C GLU A 884 10.53 33.78 -40.14
N THR A 885 11.55 34.63 -39.99
CA THR A 885 12.44 35.00 -41.11
C THR A 885 13.22 33.79 -41.61
N LEU A 886 13.77 32.97 -40.71
CA LEU A 886 14.50 31.75 -41.09
C LEU A 886 13.63 30.83 -41.95
N PHE A 887 12.41 30.50 -41.51
CA PHE A 887 11.54 29.60 -42.26
C PHE A 887 10.95 30.24 -43.53
N THR A 888 10.82 31.56 -43.58
CA THR A 888 10.51 32.30 -44.81
C THR A 888 11.63 32.12 -45.84
N ASP A 889 12.89 32.27 -45.43
CA ASP A 889 14.06 32.07 -46.30
C ASP A 889 14.17 30.60 -46.75
N VAL A 890 13.98 29.65 -45.83
CA VAL A 890 13.97 28.19 -46.15
C VAL A 890 12.93 27.90 -47.23
N LEU A 891 11.72 28.42 -47.07
CA LEU A 891 10.64 28.25 -48.05
C LEU A 891 11.02 28.88 -49.40
N GLY A 892 11.66 30.05 -49.40
CA GLY A 892 12.21 30.70 -50.58
C GLY A 892 13.20 29.83 -51.35
N TYR A 893 14.15 29.20 -50.65
CA TYR A 893 15.10 28.24 -51.24
C TYR A 893 14.39 27.01 -51.82
N LEU A 894 13.40 26.46 -51.12
CA LEU A 894 12.63 25.30 -51.59
C LEU A 894 11.78 25.59 -52.83
N GLN A 895 11.36 26.85 -53.01
CA GLN A 895 10.65 27.33 -54.21
C GLN A 895 11.58 27.73 -55.36
N GLY A 896 12.91 27.67 -55.18
CA GLY A 896 13.89 28.02 -56.21
C GLY A 896 14.18 29.52 -56.35
N LYS A 897 13.76 30.37 -55.41
CA LYS A 897 14.02 31.82 -55.40
C LYS A 897 15.39 32.10 -54.77
N LYS A 898 16.48 31.82 -55.49
CA LYS A 898 17.86 31.99 -54.96
C LYS A 898 18.37 33.44 -54.92
N ASP A 899 17.80 34.33 -55.72
CA ASP A 899 18.28 35.72 -55.84
C ASP A 899 17.86 36.57 -54.63
N GLY A 900 18.84 37.00 -53.81
CA GLY A 900 18.65 37.96 -52.71
C GLY A 900 18.47 37.34 -51.31
N LEU A 901 18.37 36.01 -51.19
CA LEU A 901 18.39 35.30 -49.91
C LEU A 901 19.84 35.00 -49.54
N ALA A 902 20.42 35.74 -48.59
CA ALA A 902 21.77 35.50 -48.09
C ALA A 902 21.68 34.90 -46.67
N ASN A 903 21.12 33.70 -46.56
CA ASN A 903 20.96 32.99 -45.29
C ASN A 903 21.47 31.55 -45.40
N ASP A 904 22.75 31.35 -45.09
CA ASP A 904 23.44 30.06 -45.19
C ASP A 904 22.75 28.96 -44.36
N GLN A 905 22.16 29.30 -43.21
CA GLN A 905 21.44 28.35 -42.37
C GLN A 905 20.18 27.85 -43.08
N ALA A 906 19.42 28.77 -43.68
CA ALA A 906 18.20 28.44 -44.43
C ALA A 906 18.51 27.55 -45.65
N GLU A 907 19.60 27.83 -46.37
CA GLU A 907 20.04 26.99 -47.49
C GLU A 907 20.40 25.57 -47.04
N GLN A 908 21.14 25.45 -45.92
CA GLN A 908 21.53 24.15 -45.37
C GLN A 908 20.33 23.32 -44.93
N ILE A 909 19.36 23.92 -44.23
CA ILE A 909 18.12 23.28 -43.81
C ILE A 909 17.32 22.83 -45.04
N ALA A 910 17.13 23.71 -46.03
CA ALA A 910 16.39 23.40 -47.26
C ALA A 910 17.02 22.23 -48.03
N ASN A 911 18.34 22.22 -48.18
CA ASN A 911 19.08 21.17 -48.87
C ASN A 911 18.99 19.82 -48.14
N ALA A 912 19.17 19.81 -46.81
CA ALA A 912 19.03 18.60 -46.01
C ALA A 912 17.60 18.04 -46.08
N TYR A 913 16.60 18.92 -45.93
CA TYR A 913 15.20 18.56 -46.03
C TYR A 913 14.84 18.00 -47.41
N MET A 914 15.33 18.60 -48.50
CA MET A 914 15.11 18.12 -49.87
C MET A 914 15.76 16.76 -50.14
N LYS A 915 16.97 16.54 -49.65
CA LYS A 915 17.73 15.29 -49.83
C LYS A 915 17.08 14.09 -49.14
N ALA A 916 16.50 14.27 -47.95
CA ALA A 916 15.86 13.20 -47.19
C ALA A 916 14.59 12.69 -47.90
N LYS A 917 14.42 11.38 -48.05
CA LYS A 917 13.19 10.81 -48.65
C LYS A 917 12.06 10.71 -47.63
N LYS A 918 12.40 10.51 -46.35
CA LYS A 918 11.47 10.37 -45.22
C LYS A 918 11.71 11.43 -44.13
N PRO A 919 11.58 12.74 -44.42
CA PRO A 919 11.72 13.75 -43.39
C PRO A 919 10.43 13.92 -42.60
N ILE A 920 10.57 14.04 -41.28
CA ILE A 920 9.48 14.39 -40.36
C ILE A 920 9.83 15.73 -39.71
N ILE A 921 8.89 16.68 -39.76
CA ILE A 921 8.98 17.96 -39.06
C ILE A 921 8.24 17.81 -37.74
N MET A 922 8.92 18.06 -36.63
CA MET A 922 8.33 18.07 -35.31
C MET A 922 8.20 19.50 -34.81
N ILE A 923 7.04 19.84 -34.27
CA ILE A 923 6.68 21.20 -33.91
C ILE A 923 6.27 21.23 -32.44
N ASP A 924 6.99 22.02 -31.63
CA ASP A 924 6.62 22.31 -30.25
C ASP A 924 5.66 23.52 -30.18
N GLU A 925 4.36 23.29 -29.93
CA GLU A 925 3.38 24.38 -29.85
C GLU A 925 3.54 25.29 -28.60
N PHE A 926 4.37 24.91 -27.60
CA PHE A 926 4.68 25.82 -26.50
C PHE A 926 5.57 26.99 -26.94
N THR A 927 6.44 26.77 -27.92
CA THR A 927 7.47 27.74 -28.31
C THR A 927 7.36 28.21 -29.76
N VAL A 928 6.64 27.48 -30.62
CA VAL A 928 6.50 27.82 -32.04
C VAL A 928 5.16 28.50 -32.30
N SER A 929 5.20 29.74 -32.79
CA SER A 929 4.00 30.55 -33.09
C SER A 929 3.17 29.97 -34.25
N PRO A 930 1.84 30.18 -34.29
CA PRO A 930 0.99 29.70 -35.38
C PRO A 930 1.45 30.15 -36.78
N ALA A 931 2.05 31.34 -36.90
CA ALA A 931 2.61 31.84 -38.16
C ALA A 931 3.76 30.95 -38.68
N ILE A 932 4.68 30.56 -37.78
CA ILE A 932 5.78 29.66 -38.12
C ILE A 932 5.26 28.25 -38.45
N GLN A 933 4.25 27.77 -37.71
CA GLN A 933 3.63 26.47 -37.99
C GLN A 933 3.04 26.43 -39.41
N LYS A 934 2.38 27.52 -39.86
CA LYS A 934 1.87 27.66 -41.23
C LYS A 934 2.99 27.58 -42.28
N LEU A 935 4.13 28.26 -42.06
CA LEU A 935 5.31 28.18 -42.93
C LEU A 935 5.87 26.75 -43.01
N LEU A 936 5.96 26.04 -41.88
CA LEU A 936 6.44 24.65 -41.83
C LEU A 936 5.51 23.69 -42.59
N LYS A 937 4.19 23.88 -42.47
CA LYS A 937 3.21 23.13 -43.25
C LYS A 937 3.36 23.42 -44.74
N GLU A 938 3.53 24.68 -45.12
CA GLU A 938 3.74 25.07 -46.51
C GLU A 938 5.01 24.44 -47.09
N MET A 939 6.11 24.42 -46.33
CA MET A 939 7.35 23.72 -46.68
C MET A 939 7.09 22.23 -47.00
N ALA A 940 6.32 21.53 -46.15
CA ALA A 940 5.99 20.13 -46.38
C ALA A 940 5.09 19.91 -47.62
N VAL A 941 4.15 20.84 -47.86
CA VAL A 941 3.24 20.80 -49.02
C VAL A 941 4.00 21.06 -50.33
N VAL A 942 4.79 22.13 -50.41
CA VAL A 942 5.54 22.52 -51.63
C VAL A 942 6.51 21.42 -52.09
N THR A 943 7.11 20.71 -51.13
CA THR A 943 8.03 19.61 -51.42
C THR A 943 7.33 18.26 -51.67
N GLY A 944 6.00 18.18 -51.47
CA GLY A 944 5.22 16.96 -51.61
C GLY A 944 5.54 15.89 -50.54
N LYS A 945 6.06 16.31 -49.39
CA LYS A 945 6.51 15.45 -48.26
C LYS A 945 5.55 15.52 -47.06
N ILE A 946 4.26 15.58 -47.34
CA ILE A 946 3.17 15.56 -46.35
C ILE A 946 2.19 14.42 -46.68
N ASN A 947 1.46 13.91 -45.69
CA ASN A 947 0.44 12.86 -45.82
C ASN A 947 0.94 11.58 -46.51
N LYS A 948 2.21 11.20 -46.26
CA LYS A 948 2.78 9.96 -46.77
C LYS A 948 3.47 9.25 -45.61
N PRO A 949 3.59 7.90 -45.64
CA PRO A 949 4.29 7.17 -44.60
C PRO A 949 5.69 7.73 -44.36
N HIS A 950 6.00 8.00 -43.09
CA HIS A 950 7.23 8.56 -42.55
C HIS A 950 7.59 9.96 -43.08
N ARG A 951 6.58 10.73 -43.53
CA ARG A 951 6.75 12.05 -44.16
C ARG A 951 5.61 12.98 -43.80
N GLY A 952 5.93 14.00 -43.01
CA GLY A 952 4.96 15.02 -42.68
C GLY A 952 5.32 15.78 -41.41
N LEU A 953 4.28 16.19 -40.71
CA LEU A 953 4.31 17.03 -39.52
C LEU A 953 3.82 16.21 -38.32
N LEU A 954 4.54 16.29 -37.21
CA LEU A 954 4.09 15.87 -35.89
C LEU A 954 4.00 17.13 -35.02
N THR A 955 2.78 17.60 -34.77
CA THR A 955 2.53 18.78 -33.94
C THR A 955 2.32 18.35 -32.50
N LEU A 956 3.16 18.82 -31.58
CA LEU A 956 3.07 18.51 -30.16
C LEU A 956 2.24 19.60 -29.47
N LYS A 957 0.96 19.29 -29.26
CA LYS A 957 -0.02 20.21 -28.64
C LYS A 957 0.26 20.41 -27.15
N LYS A 958 -0.24 21.52 -26.60
CA LYS A 958 0.02 21.90 -25.20
C LYS A 958 -0.66 20.94 -24.20
N GLU A 959 -1.96 20.71 -24.38
CA GLU A 959 -2.79 19.97 -23.45
C GLU A 959 -3.06 18.52 -23.90
N ALA A 960 -3.34 17.64 -22.94
CA ALA A 960 -3.77 16.27 -23.23
C ALA A 960 -5.14 16.27 -23.91
N ASN A 961 -5.36 15.30 -24.80
CA ASN A 961 -6.59 15.11 -25.56
C ASN A 961 -7.06 16.33 -26.39
N ALA A 962 -6.18 17.30 -26.66
CA ALA A 962 -6.51 18.44 -27.51
C ALA A 962 -6.91 18.02 -28.92
N GLN A 963 -6.30 16.97 -29.46
CA GLN A 963 -6.69 16.42 -30.75
C GLN A 963 -8.11 15.84 -30.71
N GLY A 964 -8.51 15.15 -29.64
CA GLY A 964 -9.85 14.59 -29.49
C GLY A 964 -10.93 15.68 -29.40
N ALA A 965 -10.65 16.77 -28.67
CA ALA A 965 -11.54 17.93 -28.64
C ALA A 965 -11.70 18.59 -30.03
N ILE A 966 -10.61 18.73 -30.80
CA ILE A 966 -10.68 19.24 -32.18
C ILE A 966 -11.50 18.29 -33.08
N ASP A 967 -11.26 16.98 -32.98
CA ASP A 967 -11.95 15.96 -33.78
C ASP A 967 -13.47 15.94 -33.48
N LEU A 968 -13.87 16.26 -32.25
CA LEU A 968 -15.27 16.37 -31.81
C LEU A 968 -15.88 17.76 -32.09
N GLY A 969 -15.14 18.70 -32.69
CA GLY A 969 -15.69 19.98 -33.14
C GLY A 969 -15.61 21.13 -32.13
N PHE A 970 -14.80 21.03 -31.08
CA PHE A 970 -14.54 22.13 -30.14
C PHE A 970 -13.51 23.12 -30.71
N THR A 971 -13.82 23.74 -31.85
CA THR A 971 -12.85 24.52 -32.64
C THR A 971 -12.91 26.03 -32.44
N LYS A 972 -13.91 26.57 -31.71
CA LYS A 972 -13.98 28.02 -31.46
C LYS A 972 -12.96 28.41 -30.40
N SER A 973 -12.30 29.55 -30.62
CA SER A 973 -11.34 30.08 -29.65
C SER A 973 -12.05 30.59 -28.40
N GLY A 974 -11.43 30.38 -27.24
CA GLY A 974 -11.94 30.91 -25.98
C GLY A 974 -12.07 32.43 -25.98
N GLU A 975 -11.17 33.14 -26.66
CA GLU A 975 -11.23 34.60 -26.81
C GLU A 975 -12.49 35.06 -27.56
N GLU A 976 -12.91 34.34 -28.61
CA GLU A 976 -14.15 34.66 -29.33
C GLU A 976 -15.36 34.56 -28.38
N ILE A 977 -15.48 33.45 -27.64
CA ILE A 977 -16.59 33.22 -26.72
C ILE A 977 -16.59 34.25 -25.59
N LEU A 978 -15.43 34.51 -24.97
CA LEU A 978 -15.29 35.51 -23.91
C LEU A 978 -15.62 36.92 -24.42
N SER A 979 -15.21 37.29 -25.64
CA SER A 979 -15.55 38.59 -26.23
C SER A 979 -17.06 38.77 -26.41
N LYS A 980 -17.76 37.70 -26.82
CA LYS A 980 -19.22 37.68 -26.96
C LYS A 980 -19.95 37.70 -25.61
N ALA A 981 -19.33 37.16 -24.56
CA ALA A 981 -19.85 37.30 -23.20
C ALA A 981 -19.62 38.72 -22.65
N LYS A 982 -18.49 39.37 -22.95
CA LYS A 982 -18.21 40.77 -22.56
C LYS A 982 -19.11 41.79 -23.28
N ASN A 983 -19.50 41.51 -24.52
CA ASN A 983 -20.39 42.40 -25.29
C ASN A 983 -21.89 42.11 -25.11
N GLY A 984 -22.25 41.17 -24.23
CA GLY A 984 -23.63 40.82 -23.89
C GLY A 984 -24.36 39.93 -24.90
N SER A 985 -23.68 39.38 -25.92
CA SER A 985 -24.29 38.43 -26.87
C SER A 985 -24.50 37.05 -26.23
N ILE A 986 -23.61 36.63 -25.33
CA ILE A 986 -23.75 35.42 -24.52
C ILE A 986 -24.29 35.84 -23.15
N LYS A 987 -25.40 35.22 -22.72
CA LYS A 987 -26.07 35.45 -21.44
C LYS A 987 -25.90 34.31 -20.45
N ALA A 988 -25.55 33.10 -20.90
CA ALA A 988 -25.11 32.01 -20.04
C ALA A 988 -23.73 31.50 -20.46
N LEU A 989 -22.81 31.32 -19.52
CA LEU A 989 -21.49 30.76 -19.81
C LEU A 989 -21.15 29.63 -18.83
N VAL A 990 -20.80 28.47 -19.38
CA VAL A 990 -20.46 27.26 -18.64
C VAL A 990 -18.99 26.93 -18.83
N PHE A 991 -18.22 27.03 -17.75
CA PHE A 991 -16.82 26.61 -17.71
C PHE A 991 -16.72 25.18 -17.21
N ILE A 992 -16.03 24.31 -17.95
CA ILE A 992 -15.87 22.90 -17.61
C ILE A 992 -14.37 22.58 -17.54
N GLY A 993 -13.84 22.41 -16.33
CA GLY A 993 -12.44 22.06 -16.11
C GLY A 993 -11.44 23.21 -16.30
N GLU A 994 -11.91 24.41 -16.62
CA GLU A 994 -11.09 25.62 -16.74
C GLU A 994 -10.84 26.25 -15.36
N GLN A 995 -9.60 26.68 -15.10
CA GLN A 995 -9.18 27.15 -13.77
C GLN A 995 -8.77 28.63 -13.72
N GLU A 996 -8.22 29.17 -14.81
CA GLU A 996 -7.66 30.53 -14.85
C GLU A 996 -8.31 31.34 -15.97
N VAL A 997 -9.53 31.83 -15.72
CA VAL A 997 -10.26 32.65 -16.68
C VAL A 997 -10.56 34.03 -16.10
N ASP A 998 -10.17 35.08 -16.83
CA ASP A 998 -10.55 36.45 -16.47
C ASP A 998 -12.06 36.66 -16.69
N THR A 999 -12.80 36.65 -15.59
CA THR A 999 -14.24 36.93 -15.58
C THR A 999 -14.57 38.43 -15.50
N SER A 1000 -13.58 39.31 -15.51
CA SER A 1000 -13.79 40.75 -15.36
C SER A 1000 -14.51 41.32 -16.59
N GLY A 1001 -15.62 42.02 -16.35
CA GLY A 1001 -16.40 42.66 -17.41
C GLY A 1001 -17.28 41.72 -18.24
N LEU A 1002 -17.54 40.48 -17.79
CA LEU A 1002 -18.56 39.61 -18.39
C LEU A 1002 -19.96 40.17 -18.12
N ASP A 1003 -20.78 40.34 -19.16
CA ASP A 1003 -22.19 40.76 -19.09
C ASP A 1003 -23.14 39.56 -19.27
N VAL A 1004 -23.02 38.60 -18.35
CA VAL A 1004 -23.76 37.33 -18.33
C VAL A 1004 -24.76 37.28 -17.18
N GLU A 1005 -25.92 36.66 -17.41
CA GLU A 1005 -26.98 36.46 -16.42
C GLU A 1005 -26.77 35.19 -15.58
N TYR A 1006 -26.07 34.20 -16.14
CA TYR A 1006 -25.83 32.92 -15.50
C TYR A 1006 -24.43 32.39 -15.83
N LEU A 1007 -23.66 32.10 -14.78
CA LEU A 1007 -22.30 31.62 -14.85
C LEU A 1007 -22.19 30.31 -14.08
N VAL A 1008 -21.54 29.31 -14.69
CA VAL A 1008 -21.38 27.98 -14.11
C VAL A 1008 -19.90 27.60 -14.17
N ALA A 1009 -19.39 27.01 -13.09
CA ALA A 1009 -18.05 26.43 -13.08
C ALA A 1009 -18.10 24.97 -12.66
N MET A 1010 -17.52 24.10 -13.48
CA MET A 1010 -17.28 22.71 -13.11
C MET A 1010 -15.79 22.54 -12.86
N SER A 1011 -15.41 22.16 -11.63
CA SER A 1011 -14.00 22.10 -11.20
C SER A 1011 -13.79 20.98 -10.18
N MET A 1012 -12.56 20.46 -10.10
CA MET A 1012 -12.17 19.52 -9.03
C MET A 1012 -11.95 20.25 -7.69
N PHE A 1013 -11.53 21.52 -7.73
CA PHE A 1013 -11.12 22.29 -6.56
C PHE A 1013 -11.83 23.65 -6.50
N PRO A 1014 -12.01 24.21 -5.29
CA PRO A 1014 -12.30 25.63 -5.13
C PRO A 1014 -11.20 26.48 -5.77
N ASN A 1015 -11.60 27.51 -6.51
CA ASN A 1015 -10.73 28.51 -7.14
C ASN A 1015 -11.48 29.85 -7.33
N ASP A 1016 -10.76 30.88 -7.79
CA ASP A 1016 -11.30 32.23 -8.05
C ASP A 1016 -12.56 32.23 -8.93
N LEU A 1017 -12.67 31.29 -9.87
CA LEU A 1017 -13.83 31.17 -10.74
C LEU A 1017 -15.04 30.62 -9.96
N THR A 1018 -14.86 29.55 -9.18
CA THR A 1018 -15.94 28.97 -8.34
C THR A 1018 -16.50 29.97 -7.33
N GLU A 1019 -15.71 30.95 -6.91
CA GLU A 1019 -16.15 32.04 -6.04
C GLU A 1019 -16.96 33.14 -6.74
N LYS A 1020 -17.03 33.16 -8.07
CA LYS A 1020 -17.71 34.22 -8.83
C LYS A 1020 -18.94 33.73 -9.59
N VAL A 1021 -19.13 32.42 -9.69
CA VAL A 1021 -20.22 31.80 -10.47
C VAL A 1021 -21.51 31.60 -9.67
N ASN A 1022 -22.61 31.38 -10.39
CA ASN A 1022 -23.92 31.06 -9.80
C ASN A 1022 -23.96 29.60 -9.31
N LEU A 1023 -23.50 28.65 -10.13
CA LEU A 1023 -23.53 27.22 -9.84
C LEU A 1023 -22.12 26.64 -9.94
N VAL A 1024 -21.74 25.85 -8.94
CA VAL A 1024 -20.52 25.06 -8.91
C VAL A 1024 -20.85 23.57 -8.94
N LEU A 1025 -20.23 22.83 -9.84
CA LEU A 1025 -20.35 21.38 -9.94
C LEU A 1025 -18.95 20.74 -9.77
N PRO A 1026 -18.82 19.66 -8.98
CA PRO A 1026 -17.54 19.00 -8.82
C PRO A 1026 -17.21 18.16 -10.06
N LEU A 1027 -15.95 18.19 -10.50
CA LEU A 1027 -15.39 17.26 -11.48
C LEU A 1027 -14.51 16.21 -10.80
N VAL A 1028 -14.26 15.12 -11.51
CA VAL A 1028 -13.32 14.06 -11.13
C VAL A 1028 -12.12 13.99 -12.07
N SER A 1029 -11.03 13.39 -11.59
CA SER A 1029 -9.79 13.23 -12.36
C SER A 1029 -9.87 12.06 -13.35
N LEU A 1030 -8.95 11.98 -14.31
CA LEU A 1030 -8.86 10.83 -15.23
C LEU A 1030 -8.62 9.48 -14.53
N ALA A 1031 -8.04 9.48 -13.33
CA ALA A 1031 -7.86 8.24 -12.55
C ALA A 1031 -9.18 7.76 -11.91
N GLU A 1032 -10.22 8.58 -11.93
CA GLU A 1032 -11.58 8.29 -11.48
C GLU A 1032 -12.56 8.11 -12.66
N SER A 1033 -12.08 8.25 -13.90
CA SER A 1033 -12.88 8.14 -15.12
C SER A 1033 -12.39 6.99 -16.00
N SER A 1034 -13.31 6.39 -16.75
CA SER A 1034 -13.00 5.48 -17.87
C SER A 1034 -13.37 6.12 -19.20
N GLY A 1035 -12.58 5.87 -20.23
CA GLY A 1035 -12.87 6.37 -21.58
C GLY A 1035 -11.64 6.35 -22.46
N THR A 1036 -11.62 7.23 -23.45
CA THR A 1036 -10.53 7.37 -24.40
C THR A 1036 -9.98 8.79 -24.47
N LEU A 1037 -8.68 8.89 -24.73
CA LEU A 1037 -7.99 10.13 -25.08
C LEU A 1037 -7.35 9.95 -26.46
N THR A 1038 -7.39 11.01 -27.27
CA THR A 1038 -6.73 11.09 -28.56
C THR A 1038 -5.39 11.81 -28.41
N ARG A 1039 -4.30 11.06 -28.59
CA ARG A 1039 -2.94 11.60 -28.66
C ARG A 1039 -2.82 12.57 -29.83
N THR A 1040 -1.83 13.46 -29.77
CA THR A 1040 -1.59 14.48 -30.80
C THR A 1040 -1.40 13.93 -32.23
N ASP A 1041 -1.11 12.65 -32.37
CA ASP A 1041 -0.94 11.95 -33.65
C ASP A 1041 -2.20 11.21 -34.14
N GLY A 1042 -3.34 11.43 -33.47
CA GLY A 1042 -4.62 10.79 -33.76
C GLY A 1042 -4.77 9.38 -33.17
N THR A 1043 -3.81 8.91 -32.38
CA THR A 1043 -3.91 7.59 -31.72
C THR A 1043 -4.89 7.66 -30.55
N LEU A 1044 -5.90 6.78 -30.55
CA LEU A 1044 -6.79 6.60 -29.42
C LEU A 1044 -6.14 5.74 -28.34
N GLN A 1045 -6.21 6.20 -27.10
CA GLN A 1045 -5.64 5.55 -25.92
C GLN A 1045 -6.72 5.38 -24.86
N ASN A 1046 -6.79 4.20 -24.25
CA ASN A 1046 -7.78 3.89 -23.22
C ASN A 1046 -7.27 4.33 -21.85
N THR A 1047 -8.15 4.91 -21.04
CA THR A 1047 -7.94 5.13 -19.61
C THR A 1047 -8.99 4.37 -18.82
N ASN A 1048 -8.57 3.77 -17.69
CA ASN A 1048 -9.43 2.98 -16.81
C ASN A 1048 -9.51 3.63 -15.43
N ILE A 1049 -10.61 3.34 -14.72
CA ILE A 1049 -10.82 3.79 -13.34
C ILE A 1049 -9.81 3.09 -12.43
N ALA A 1050 -8.88 3.87 -11.87
CA ALA A 1050 -7.94 3.40 -10.85
C ALA A 1050 -8.60 3.45 -9.47
N ILE A 1051 -9.19 4.58 -9.10
CA ILE A 1051 -9.89 4.75 -7.83
C ILE A 1051 -11.34 5.17 -8.06
N GLN A 1052 -12.24 4.78 -7.18
CA GLN A 1052 -13.64 5.21 -7.29
C GLN A 1052 -13.78 6.73 -7.12
N PRO A 1053 -14.70 7.39 -7.86
CA PRO A 1053 -14.98 8.81 -7.73
C PRO A 1053 -15.23 9.24 -6.29
N LYS A 1054 -14.43 10.20 -5.79
CA LYS A 1054 -14.61 10.71 -4.41
C LYS A 1054 -15.95 11.42 -4.20
N THR A 1055 -16.53 11.94 -5.27
CA THR A 1055 -17.86 12.57 -5.34
C THR A 1055 -19.01 11.56 -5.38
N CYS A 1056 -18.72 10.25 -5.37
CA CYS A 1056 -19.66 9.16 -5.63
C CYS A 1056 -20.31 9.19 -7.03
N LYS A 1057 -19.88 10.10 -7.92
CA LYS A 1057 -20.44 10.29 -9.26
C LYS A 1057 -19.36 10.67 -10.25
N SER A 1058 -19.24 9.93 -11.36
CA SER A 1058 -18.27 10.25 -12.41
C SER A 1058 -18.73 11.46 -13.24
N ASN A 1059 -17.80 12.07 -13.99
CA ASN A 1059 -18.14 13.14 -14.93
C ASN A 1059 -19.11 12.61 -16.02
N TYR A 1060 -18.88 11.39 -16.51
CA TYR A 1060 -19.73 10.74 -17.51
C TYR A 1060 -21.17 10.62 -17.02
N ASP A 1061 -21.39 10.08 -15.82
CA ASP A 1061 -22.74 9.90 -15.25
C ASP A 1061 -23.45 11.24 -15.05
N MET A 1062 -22.70 12.25 -14.60
CA MET A 1062 -23.23 13.61 -14.44
C MET A 1062 -23.68 14.20 -15.78
N PHE A 1063 -22.86 14.13 -16.82
CA PHE A 1063 -23.21 14.67 -18.13
C PHE A 1063 -24.32 13.88 -18.83
N ASP A 1064 -24.35 12.56 -18.68
CA ASP A 1064 -25.42 11.73 -19.26
C ASP A 1064 -26.78 12.08 -18.65
N GLU A 1065 -26.85 12.29 -17.34
CA GLU A 1065 -28.07 12.75 -16.67
C GLU A 1065 -28.54 14.13 -17.16
N PHE A 1066 -27.61 15.06 -17.42
CA PHE A 1066 -27.95 16.39 -17.95
C PHE A 1066 -28.64 16.29 -19.32
N ILE A 1067 -28.14 15.40 -20.19
CA ILE A 1067 -28.72 15.13 -21.50
C ILE A 1067 -30.09 14.45 -21.37
N ASN A 1068 -30.21 13.45 -20.51
CA ASN A 1068 -31.46 12.70 -20.34
C ASN A 1068 -32.60 13.59 -19.81
N TYR A 1069 -32.27 14.64 -19.05
CA TYR A 1069 -33.26 15.64 -18.59
C TYR A 1069 -33.71 16.62 -19.68
N LEU A 1070 -32.94 16.77 -20.78
CA LEU A 1070 -33.33 17.61 -21.91
C LEU A 1070 -34.31 16.92 -22.88
N VAL A 1071 -34.29 15.59 -22.94
CA VAL A 1071 -35.18 14.80 -23.79
C VAL A 1071 -36.62 14.88 -23.24
N PRO A 1072 -37.65 15.13 -24.09
CA PRO A 1072 -39.03 15.03 -23.64
C PRO A 1072 -39.27 13.60 -23.14
N GLN A 1073 -39.63 13.44 -21.86
CA GLN A 1073 -40.14 12.16 -21.39
C GLN A 1073 -41.45 11.90 -22.13
N VAL A 1074 -41.44 10.89 -23.00
CA VAL A 1074 -42.58 10.47 -23.85
C VAL A 1074 -43.71 9.94 -22.99
#